data_AF-A0A6A0GVU2-F1
#
_entry.id   AF-A0A6A0GVU2-F1
#
_cell.length_a   1.000
_cell.length_b   1.000
_cell.length_c   1.000
_cell.angle_alpha   90.00
_cell.angle_beta   90.00
_cell.angle_gamma   90.00
#
_symmetry.space_group_name_H-M   'P 1'
#
loop_
_entity.id
_entity.type
_entity.pdbx_description
1 polymer ?
#
loop_
_entity_poly.entity_id
_entity_poly.type
_entity_poly.pdbx_seq_one_letter_code
_entity_poly.pdbx_strand_id
1 'polypeptide(L)'
;MLTKMFYSANEECIREWEYLPAVGPRPPKGFVGLKNAGATCYMNSVLQQLYMIRQVREGVLGVEGAATDPEEDFSGEERAEAESANDGNEEEFSGEGSGSEQSRKEYNISILKQVQAIFAHLACSKLQYYVPRGLWKDFKLQGERVNLREQHDACEFYNMVVESINEALKALGYPQLLNTYLGGSFSDQKICKSCPHRYSREEAFTVISIDIRNYSNLPDSLEQYVKGDLLEGDNAYLCEKCDKKVDTVKRICLKKLPPILAIQLKRFDYDWERETSIKFNDYFEFPRELDMDPYTVRGLARNGELIAFDESDLEGGSEWCSRYRLTGIVVHSGQASGGHYYSYICHRSGHESKWYKFDDGEVTECRMEDDEEMKNQCFGGDYMSEQVFDNMMKRVSYRRQKRWWNAYLLFYTREDVDKEQMISSLSEMSIADRPSLLKMPVAMERSVVRQNVRFMHSRSQFSVDYFHFLKKLLMANHSFVQRAPADKVREVEQIGLVSTQLGSKFLFMVGLHTKKTLRGPAQEWYDALHVHLRSSSRSRVWFVKHLLFGSGLPLSEYLLECPTAEVRLVFSKLLVTVAHSTRSDPPLTGVALSAAAAAHASCAFYTLELVWSSLSDQVLSAVLMLVHRELAEHCRHLPQYFHFFNMYAALGLPEKRQLLKLNVAETLMSLAVDEVAGPGLKSSCADLTKLYQVVAQLIRCCDLSSKCHSSVPNTTPLPNPHRDHTCQQLLMIIQPRVAELLFGKPIYIKKVIEEAHSSEETVKLLKYCCWENPNFSSVVLAELLAQVAYAYTYEMRPFIDLLLHMLTLEDSWQEHRLHNALKGIPDEREGLLEIVQRTKSHYQKRAYQCVKCLVTLFSSCPAAALMLAGTPEIKRRYTECVEWLNEELNRRNFSVASQQYYNSWSPPAPSNETSNGYYLERSASAKITLEKAKRLSNKDYSLVPENQNERIDSLELGFVFTFLMFHVLFLFCSQCEQEADDEAGDEGSSNNSQASAAPAAG
;
A
#
# COMPACT_ATOMS: atom_id res chain seq x y z
N MET A 1 -10.30 -30.47 -2.41
CA MET A 1 -11.53 -29.71 -2.04
C MET A 1 -11.22 -28.22 -1.94
N LEU A 2 -10.35 -27.79 -1.02
CA LEU A 2 -9.94 -26.37 -0.86
C LEU A 2 -9.57 -25.68 -2.17
N THR A 3 -8.74 -26.32 -3.00
CA THR A 3 -8.38 -25.80 -4.33
C THR A 3 -9.55 -25.56 -5.27
N LYS A 4 -10.63 -26.35 -5.18
CA LYS A 4 -11.83 -26.15 -6.00
C LYS A 4 -12.77 -25.09 -5.38
N MET A 5 -12.66 -24.86 -4.08
CA MET A 5 -13.53 -23.96 -3.32
C MET A 5 -13.02 -22.52 -3.28
N PHE A 6 -11.71 -22.30 -3.40
CA PHE A 6 -11.06 -21.00 -3.21
C PHE A 6 -10.00 -20.62 -4.27
N TYR A 7 -9.56 -21.58 -5.09
CA TYR A 7 -8.43 -21.41 -6.03
C TYR A 7 -8.74 -22.06 -7.39
N SER A 8 -9.99 -21.93 -7.81
CA SER A 8 -10.49 -22.44 -9.09
C SER A 8 -9.97 -21.59 -10.25
N ALA A 9 -10.00 -22.12 -11.48
CA ALA A 9 -9.45 -21.40 -12.64
C ALA A 9 -10.27 -20.14 -13.03
N ASN A 10 -11.48 -19.98 -12.47
CA ASN A 10 -12.39 -18.88 -12.78
C ASN A 10 -12.35 -17.77 -11.71
N GLU A 11 -11.55 -17.91 -10.64
CA GLU A 11 -11.38 -16.88 -9.63
C GLU A 11 -10.19 -15.99 -10.00
N GLU A 12 -10.41 -14.67 -10.04
CA GLU A 12 -9.35 -13.69 -10.32
C GLU A 12 -8.29 -13.69 -9.21
N CYS A 13 -7.03 -13.61 -9.62
CA CYS A 13 -5.91 -13.43 -8.70
C CYS A 13 -5.93 -12.01 -8.11
N ILE A 14 -5.63 -11.87 -6.82
CA ILE A 14 -5.42 -10.55 -6.21
C ILE A 14 -4.20 -9.92 -6.89
N ARG A 15 -4.39 -8.76 -7.52
CA ARG A 15 -3.30 -7.99 -8.14
C ARG A 15 -2.76 -6.88 -7.23
N GLU A 16 -3.56 -6.44 -6.27
CA GLU A 16 -3.17 -5.40 -5.33
C GLU A 16 -2.20 -5.93 -4.28
N TRP A 17 -1.14 -5.18 -4.00
CA TRP A 17 -0.22 -5.46 -2.89
C TRP A 17 -0.77 -4.91 -1.57
N GLU A 18 -0.41 -5.58 -0.47
CA GLU A 18 -0.87 -5.22 0.87
C GLU A 18 -2.41 -5.23 1.00
N TYR A 19 -3.04 -6.15 0.27
CA TYR A 19 -4.48 -6.28 0.23
C TYR A 19 -5.05 -6.72 1.59
N LEU A 20 -6.17 -6.10 1.96
CA LEU A 20 -7.05 -6.55 3.03
C LEU A 20 -8.49 -6.24 2.58
N PRO A 21 -9.43 -7.20 2.66
CA PRO A 21 -10.81 -6.93 2.26
C PRO A 21 -11.38 -5.70 2.98
N ALA A 22 -11.84 -4.72 2.19
CA ALA A 22 -12.36 -3.46 2.71
C ALA A 22 -13.75 -3.59 3.35
N VAL A 23 -14.50 -4.64 3.01
CA VAL A 23 -15.88 -4.83 3.49
C VAL A 23 -15.89 -5.65 4.77
N GLY A 24 -16.27 -5.01 5.88
CA GLY A 24 -16.47 -5.68 7.15
C GLY A 24 -17.75 -6.55 7.17
N PRO A 25 -17.93 -7.40 8.19
CA PRO A 25 -19.21 -8.05 8.44
C PRO A 25 -20.22 -7.04 8.98
N ARG A 26 -21.51 -7.33 8.77
CA ARG A 26 -22.60 -6.65 9.45
C ARG A 26 -22.37 -6.68 10.96
N PRO A 27 -22.44 -5.52 11.67
CA PRO A 27 -22.25 -5.49 13.11
C PRO A 27 -23.22 -6.43 13.85
N PRO A 28 -22.82 -7.05 14.97
CA PRO A 28 -23.71 -7.91 15.76
C PRO A 28 -24.93 -7.11 16.22
N LYS A 29 -26.14 -7.54 15.84
CA LYS A 29 -27.41 -6.80 16.07
C LYS A 29 -27.48 -5.40 15.41
N GLY A 30 -26.59 -5.08 14.46
CA GLY A 30 -26.59 -3.82 13.72
C GLY A 30 -27.35 -3.90 12.39
N PHE A 31 -27.34 -2.80 11.64
CA PHE A 31 -27.93 -2.68 10.31
C PHE A 31 -26.86 -2.67 9.21
N VAL A 32 -27.31 -2.80 7.97
CA VAL A 32 -26.45 -2.77 6.78
C VAL A 32 -26.48 -1.34 6.22
N GLY A 33 -25.31 -0.78 5.89
CA GLY A 33 -25.18 0.52 5.22
C GLY A 33 -25.36 0.44 3.71
N LEU A 34 -25.25 1.58 3.03
CA LEU A 34 -25.23 1.69 1.57
C LEU A 34 -23.95 2.40 1.12
N LYS A 35 -23.24 1.83 0.15
CA LYS A 35 -22.03 2.44 -0.39
C LYS A 35 -22.35 3.77 -1.05
N ASN A 36 -21.47 4.75 -0.88
CA ASN A 36 -21.49 6.00 -1.63
C ASN A 36 -20.60 5.88 -2.88
N ALA A 37 -21.15 6.20 -4.06
CA ALA A 37 -20.43 6.23 -5.34
C ALA A 37 -19.63 7.53 -5.58
N GLY A 38 -19.75 8.52 -4.68
CA GLY A 38 -19.13 9.84 -4.79
C GLY A 38 -19.96 10.87 -4.03
N ALA A 39 -21.09 11.26 -4.61
CA ALA A 39 -22.01 12.26 -4.05
C ALA A 39 -23.46 11.71 -3.89
N THR A 40 -23.59 10.39 -3.75
CA THR A 40 -24.90 9.68 -3.71
C THR A 40 -25.51 9.55 -2.30
N CYS A 41 -24.98 10.25 -1.29
CA CYS A 41 -25.46 10.17 0.08
C CYS A 41 -26.92 10.65 0.26
N TYR A 42 -27.42 11.51 -0.63
CA TYR A 42 -28.84 11.89 -0.69
C TYR A 42 -29.73 10.69 -1.00
N MET A 43 -29.29 9.76 -1.86
CA MET A 43 -30.02 8.53 -2.13
C MET A 43 -30.02 7.61 -0.91
N ASN A 44 -28.84 7.42 -0.31
CA ASN A 44 -28.64 6.50 0.80
C ASN A 44 -29.49 6.88 2.02
N SER A 45 -29.46 8.16 2.40
CA SER A 45 -30.24 8.68 3.53
C SER A 45 -31.75 8.46 3.35
N VAL A 46 -32.28 8.74 2.17
CA VAL A 46 -33.71 8.53 1.86
C VAL A 46 -34.09 7.05 1.82
N LEU A 47 -33.30 6.22 1.14
CA LEU A 47 -33.57 4.78 1.02
C LEU A 47 -33.55 4.08 2.39
N GLN A 48 -32.63 4.47 3.27
CA GLN A 48 -32.58 3.95 4.65
C GLN A 48 -33.83 4.35 5.44
N GLN A 49 -34.32 5.59 5.30
CA GLN A 49 -35.57 5.99 5.94
C GLN A 49 -36.76 5.19 5.44
N LEU A 50 -36.92 5.05 4.12
CA LEU A 50 -38.00 4.26 3.53
C LEU A 50 -37.94 2.78 3.95
N TYR A 51 -36.74 2.20 4.03
CA TYR A 51 -36.53 0.82 4.46
C TYR A 51 -36.90 0.58 5.93
N MET A 52 -36.65 1.55 6.80
CA MET A 52 -36.93 1.41 8.23
C MET A 52 -38.42 1.54 8.56
N ILE A 53 -39.24 2.05 7.64
CA ILE A 53 -40.70 2.02 7.74
C ILE A 53 -41.18 0.60 7.41
N ARG A 54 -41.62 -0.14 8.44
CA ARG A 54 -42.00 -1.55 8.35
C ARG A 54 -43.02 -1.84 7.24
N GLN A 55 -44.08 -1.05 7.14
CA GLN A 55 -45.14 -1.25 6.14
C GLN A 55 -44.67 -0.99 4.71
N VAL A 56 -43.77 -0.02 4.52
CA VAL A 56 -43.18 0.27 3.21
C VAL A 56 -42.23 -0.87 2.82
N ARG A 57 -41.36 -1.31 3.73
CA ARG A 57 -40.44 -2.44 3.49
C ARG A 57 -41.18 -3.72 3.12
N GLU A 58 -42.15 -4.13 3.93
CA GLU A 58 -42.93 -5.35 3.70
C GLU A 58 -43.82 -5.22 2.46
N GLY A 59 -44.39 -4.05 2.23
CA GLY A 59 -45.19 -3.76 1.05
C GLY A 59 -44.39 -3.85 -0.25
N VAL A 60 -43.21 -3.23 -0.30
CA VAL A 60 -42.34 -3.22 -1.48
C VAL A 60 -41.76 -4.61 -1.75
N LEU A 61 -41.31 -5.34 -0.72
CA LEU A 61 -40.79 -6.70 -0.89
C LEU A 61 -41.87 -7.74 -1.16
N GLY A 62 -43.12 -7.50 -0.76
CA GLY A 62 -44.23 -8.41 -1.01
C GLY A 62 -44.71 -8.45 -2.48
N VAL A 63 -44.25 -7.53 -3.32
CA VAL A 63 -44.70 -7.37 -4.72
C VAL A 63 -43.96 -8.33 -5.65
N GLU A 64 -44.73 -9.15 -6.37
CA GLU A 64 -44.22 -10.07 -7.39
C GLU A 64 -44.38 -9.47 -8.80
N GLY A 65 -43.54 -9.90 -9.74
CA GLY A 65 -43.62 -9.52 -11.16
C GLY A 65 -42.62 -8.45 -11.64
N ALA A 66 -41.86 -7.81 -10.75
CA ALA A 66 -40.82 -6.85 -11.14
C ALA A 66 -39.50 -7.52 -11.59
N ALA A 67 -39.12 -8.63 -10.95
CA ALA A 67 -38.00 -9.48 -11.37
C ALA A 67 -38.56 -10.81 -11.89
N THR A 68 -38.40 -11.07 -13.20
CA THR A 68 -38.97 -12.25 -13.88
C THR A 68 -37.99 -13.40 -13.98
N ASP A 69 -36.68 -13.15 -13.95
CA ASP A 69 -35.63 -14.18 -13.95
C ASP A 69 -35.24 -14.57 -12.51
N PRO A 70 -35.48 -15.81 -12.07
CA PRO A 70 -35.09 -16.28 -10.75
C PRO A 70 -33.57 -16.33 -10.50
N GLU A 71 -32.74 -16.32 -11.55
CA GLU A 71 -31.29 -16.41 -11.45
C GLU A 71 -30.56 -15.07 -11.58
N GLU A 72 -31.30 -13.97 -11.80
CA GLU A 72 -30.75 -12.61 -11.92
C GLU A 72 -29.89 -12.27 -10.68
N ASP A 73 -28.68 -11.77 -10.93
CA ASP A 73 -27.69 -11.48 -9.88
C ASP A 73 -27.63 -9.98 -9.62
N PHE A 74 -28.05 -9.57 -8.42
CA PHE A 74 -28.06 -8.19 -7.97
C PHE A 74 -26.84 -7.87 -7.09
N SER A 75 -25.88 -8.78 -6.96
CA SER A 75 -24.64 -8.55 -6.20
C SER A 75 -23.70 -7.53 -6.85
N GLY A 76 -23.90 -7.24 -8.14
CA GLY A 76 -23.18 -6.22 -8.89
C GLY A 76 -21.75 -6.61 -9.30
N GLU A 77 -21.40 -7.90 -9.29
CA GLU A 77 -20.19 -8.43 -9.94
C GLU A 77 -20.57 -8.80 -11.38
N GLU A 78 -20.38 -7.89 -12.34
CA GLU A 78 -20.52 -8.25 -13.76
C GLU A 78 -19.50 -9.36 -14.08
N ARG A 79 -19.96 -10.46 -14.69
CA ARG A 79 -19.05 -11.43 -15.31
C ARG A 79 -18.25 -10.66 -16.35
N ALA A 80 -16.94 -10.53 -16.14
CA ALA A 80 -15.98 -9.86 -17.02
C ALA A 80 -15.87 -10.45 -18.45
N GLU A 81 -16.81 -11.29 -18.89
CA GLU A 81 -16.80 -11.99 -20.18
C GLU A 81 -17.76 -11.40 -21.22
N ALA A 82 -18.56 -10.37 -20.91
CA ALA A 82 -19.59 -9.86 -21.83
C ALA A 82 -19.36 -8.46 -22.41
N GLU A 83 -18.31 -7.74 -22.01
CA GLU A 83 -18.07 -6.37 -22.50
C GLU A 83 -17.27 -6.29 -23.82
N SER A 84 -16.80 -7.40 -24.37
CA SER A 84 -16.06 -7.41 -25.64
C SER A 84 -16.90 -7.74 -26.88
N ALA A 85 -18.23 -7.67 -26.83
CA ALA A 85 -19.06 -8.11 -27.96
C ALA A 85 -20.31 -7.28 -28.28
N ASN A 86 -20.58 -6.13 -27.68
CA ASN A 86 -21.78 -5.37 -28.08
C ASN A 86 -21.71 -3.84 -27.91
N ASP A 87 -20.55 -3.22 -28.13
CA ASP A 87 -20.43 -1.76 -28.19
C ASP A 87 -20.52 -1.25 -29.65
N GLY A 88 -21.67 -1.51 -30.30
CA GLY A 88 -21.78 -1.16 -31.71
C GLY A 88 -23.15 -1.23 -32.37
N ASN A 89 -24.27 -1.21 -31.64
CA ASN A 89 -25.61 -1.01 -32.24
C ASN A 89 -26.61 -0.47 -31.21
N GLU A 90 -26.52 0.82 -30.87
CA GLU A 90 -27.71 1.57 -30.45
C GLU A 90 -28.30 2.21 -31.71
N GLU A 91 -29.21 1.49 -32.37
CA GLU A 91 -30.05 2.07 -33.42
C GLU A 91 -30.90 3.19 -32.79
N GLU A 92 -30.71 4.43 -33.25
CA GLU A 92 -31.64 5.53 -33.06
C GLU A 92 -33.02 5.13 -33.61
N PHE A 93 -33.90 4.61 -32.76
CA PHE A 93 -35.29 4.38 -33.12
C PHE A 93 -36.08 5.69 -33.01
N SER A 94 -35.98 6.51 -34.07
CA SER A 94 -36.94 7.59 -34.31
C SER A 94 -38.27 6.98 -34.77
N GLY A 95 -39.15 6.69 -33.81
CA GLY A 95 -40.51 6.19 -34.05
C GLY A 95 -41.54 7.01 -33.25
N GLU A 96 -42.28 7.86 -33.95
CA GLU A 96 -43.31 8.74 -33.41
C GLU A 96 -44.45 7.99 -32.67
N GLY A 97 -44.85 8.51 -31.51
CA GLY A 97 -46.26 8.56 -31.11
C GLY A 97 -46.85 7.48 -30.19
N SER A 98 -46.23 6.32 -29.96
CA SER A 98 -46.80 5.28 -29.08
C SER A 98 -45.84 4.56 -28.12
N GLY A 99 -44.52 4.73 -28.27
CA GLY A 99 -43.50 4.05 -27.42
C GLY A 99 -43.18 4.73 -26.08
N SER A 100 -43.57 6.00 -25.89
CA SER A 100 -43.23 6.79 -24.70
C SER A 100 -43.85 6.22 -23.41
N GLU A 101 -45.12 5.82 -23.44
CA GLU A 101 -45.82 5.37 -22.24
C GLU A 101 -45.37 3.98 -21.78
N GLN A 102 -45.09 3.09 -22.74
CA GLN A 102 -44.58 1.75 -22.46
C GLN A 102 -43.16 1.81 -21.89
N SER A 103 -42.28 2.63 -22.48
CA SER A 103 -40.92 2.85 -21.96
C SER A 103 -40.93 3.41 -20.54
N ARG A 104 -41.86 4.33 -20.22
CA ARG A 104 -42.02 4.87 -18.86
C ARG A 104 -42.51 3.82 -17.85
N LYS A 105 -43.40 2.92 -18.27
CA LYS A 105 -43.85 1.78 -17.44
C LYS A 105 -42.69 0.84 -17.12
N GLU A 106 -41.90 0.47 -18.12
CA GLU A 106 -40.73 -0.40 -17.97
C GLU A 106 -39.65 0.23 -17.09
N TYR A 107 -39.39 1.53 -17.25
CA TYR A 107 -38.50 2.29 -16.38
C TYR A 107 -38.93 2.21 -14.91
N ASN A 108 -40.19 2.53 -14.61
CA ASN A 108 -40.70 2.50 -13.23
C ASN A 108 -40.62 1.10 -12.61
N ILE A 109 -40.94 0.04 -13.38
CA ILE A 109 -40.79 -1.35 -12.94
C ILE A 109 -39.32 -1.69 -12.66
N SER A 110 -38.38 -1.21 -13.48
CA SER A 110 -36.94 -1.39 -13.21
C SER A 110 -36.51 -0.70 -11.92
N ILE A 111 -36.95 0.54 -11.67
CA ILE A 111 -36.65 1.23 -10.40
C ILE A 111 -37.21 0.47 -9.21
N LEU A 112 -38.45 -0.02 -9.28
CA LEU A 112 -39.03 -0.88 -8.24
C LEU A 112 -38.17 -2.13 -8.01
N LYS A 113 -37.73 -2.81 -9.08
CA LYS A 113 -36.83 -3.97 -9.00
C LYS A 113 -35.53 -3.64 -8.27
N GLN A 114 -34.89 -2.50 -8.58
CA GLN A 114 -33.65 -2.09 -7.93
C GLN A 114 -33.87 -1.72 -6.45
N VAL A 115 -34.98 -1.06 -6.11
CA VAL A 115 -35.33 -0.76 -4.71
C VAL A 115 -35.63 -2.04 -3.92
N GLN A 116 -36.32 -3.02 -4.53
CA GLN A 116 -36.52 -4.34 -3.92
C GLN A 116 -35.19 -5.05 -3.65
N ALA A 117 -34.26 -5.01 -4.60
CA ALA A 117 -32.92 -5.56 -4.41
C ALA A 117 -32.23 -4.89 -3.21
N ILE A 118 -32.26 -3.55 -3.12
CA ILE A 118 -31.69 -2.81 -1.98
C ILE A 118 -32.32 -3.25 -0.66
N PHE A 119 -33.65 -3.29 -0.57
CA PHE A 119 -34.35 -3.66 0.66
C PHE A 119 -34.08 -5.11 1.07
N ALA A 120 -33.97 -6.04 0.12
CA ALA A 120 -33.62 -7.42 0.39
C ALA A 120 -32.20 -7.55 0.96
N HIS A 121 -31.23 -6.82 0.40
CA HIS A 121 -29.86 -6.81 0.92
C HIS A 121 -29.77 -6.12 2.28
N LEU A 122 -30.48 -5.02 2.52
CA LEU A 122 -30.54 -4.38 3.84
C LEU A 122 -31.13 -5.30 4.92
N ALA A 123 -32.09 -6.15 4.57
CA ALA A 123 -32.69 -7.12 5.47
C ALA A 123 -31.76 -8.29 5.79
N CYS A 124 -31.22 -8.94 4.76
CA CYS A 124 -30.64 -10.29 4.88
C CYS A 124 -29.12 -10.36 4.66
N SER A 125 -28.47 -9.30 4.18
CA SER A 125 -27.02 -9.30 3.94
C SER A 125 -26.22 -9.48 5.24
N LYS A 126 -25.09 -10.19 5.11
CA LYS A 126 -24.07 -10.36 6.16
C LYS A 126 -22.91 -9.37 5.99
N LEU A 127 -22.91 -8.57 4.93
CA LEU A 127 -21.92 -7.53 4.68
C LEU A 127 -22.23 -6.29 5.51
N GLN A 128 -21.22 -5.47 5.79
CA GLN A 128 -21.38 -4.18 6.47
C GLN A 128 -22.26 -3.22 5.65
N TYR A 129 -22.11 -3.21 4.33
CA TYR A 129 -22.89 -2.37 3.42
C TYR A 129 -23.21 -3.09 2.12
N TYR A 130 -24.24 -2.63 1.42
CA TYR A 130 -24.60 -3.05 0.07
C TYR A 130 -24.20 -1.98 -0.96
N VAL A 131 -23.88 -2.39 -2.19
CA VAL A 131 -23.49 -1.50 -3.29
C VAL A 131 -24.61 -1.47 -4.33
N PRO A 132 -25.45 -0.42 -4.39
CA PRO A 132 -26.63 -0.38 -5.25
C PRO A 132 -26.30 -0.02 -6.71
N ARG A 133 -25.42 -0.80 -7.37
CA ARG A 133 -24.98 -0.54 -8.76
C ARG A 133 -26.13 -0.51 -9.77
N GLY A 134 -27.10 -1.41 -9.62
CA GLY A 134 -28.25 -1.45 -10.52
C GLY A 134 -29.10 -0.18 -10.46
N LEU A 135 -29.30 0.39 -9.27
CA LEU A 135 -29.99 1.68 -9.14
C LEU A 135 -29.18 2.81 -9.79
N TRP A 136 -27.87 2.85 -9.60
CA TRP A 136 -27.00 3.86 -10.22
C TRP A 136 -27.01 3.81 -11.76
N LYS A 137 -27.13 2.62 -12.34
CA LYS A 137 -27.18 2.42 -13.80
C LYS A 137 -28.52 2.84 -14.39
N ASP A 138 -29.61 2.53 -13.69
CA ASP A 138 -30.97 2.66 -14.21
C ASP A 138 -31.63 4.00 -13.87
N PHE A 139 -31.28 4.63 -12.74
CA PHE A 139 -31.96 5.82 -12.24
C PHE A 139 -31.71 7.06 -13.10
N LYS A 140 -32.79 7.76 -13.44
CA LYS A 140 -32.79 8.99 -14.24
C LYS A 140 -33.43 10.14 -13.47
N LEU A 141 -32.78 11.29 -13.47
CA LEU A 141 -33.30 12.55 -12.94
C LEU A 141 -33.72 13.43 -14.11
N GLN A 142 -34.99 13.86 -14.16
CA GLN A 142 -35.53 14.69 -15.25
C GLN A 142 -35.33 14.10 -16.67
N GLY A 143 -35.22 12.77 -16.78
CA GLY A 143 -35.05 12.05 -18.06
C GLY A 143 -33.60 11.73 -18.43
N GLU A 144 -32.61 12.35 -17.76
CA GLU A 144 -31.18 12.11 -18.00
C GLU A 144 -30.59 11.14 -16.97
N ARG A 145 -29.54 10.40 -17.36
CA ARG A 145 -28.82 9.51 -16.44
C ARG A 145 -28.06 10.35 -15.40
N VAL A 146 -28.16 9.96 -14.15
CA VAL A 146 -27.54 10.70 -13.04
C VAL A 146 -26.02 10.52 -13.01
N ASN A 147 -25.29 11.63 -12.90
CA ASN A 147 -23.86 11.60 -12.61
C ASN A 147 -23.64 11.32 -11.11
N LEU A 148 -23.02 10.20 -10.78
CA LEU A 148 -22.83 9.75 -9.38
C LEU A 148 -21.89 10.65 -8.55
N ARG A 149 -21.19 11.58 -9.21
CA ARG A 149 -20.33 12.59 -8.56
C ARG A 149 -21.05 13.91 -8.32
N GLU A 150 -22.26 14.08 -8.85
CA GLU A 150 -23.08 15.26 -8.65
C GLU A 150 -24.02 15.07 -7.45
N GLN A 151 -24.21 16.16 -6.75
CA GLN A 151 -25.00 16.19 -5.53
C GLN A 151 -26.38 16.76 -5.84
N HIS A 152 -27.42 16.06 -5.38
CA HIS A 152 -28.80 16.44 -5.59
C HIS A 152 -29.55 16.65 -4.26
N ASP A 153 -30.73 17.24 -4.36
CA ASP A 153 -31.63 17.42 -3.23
C ASP A 153 -32.25 16.08 -2.81
N ALA A 154 -32.09 15.71 -1.53
CA ALA A 154 -32.68 14.50 -0.97
C ALA A 154 -34.23 14.50 -1.02
N CYS A 155 -34.87 15.66 -0.91
CA CYS A 155 -36.33 15.79 -1.02
C CYS A 155 -36.82 15.54 -2.45
N GLU A 156 -36.10 16.06 -3.45
CA GLU A 156 -36.39 15.81 -4.88
C GLU A 156 -36.28 14.30 -5.17
N PHE A 157 -35.19 13.67 -4.74
CA PHE A 157 -35.01 12.22 -4.86
C PHE A 157 -36.11 11.42 -4.16
N TYR A 158 -36.50 11.80 -2.94
CA TYR A 158 -37.61 11.17 -2.22
C TYR A 158 -38.91 11.19 -3.04
N ASN A 159 -39.30 12.36 -3.55
CA ASN A 159 -40.54 12.49 -4.31
C ASN A 159 -40.49 11.64 -5.59
N MET A 160 -39.37 11.65 -6.31
CA MET A 160 -39.20 10.87 -7.53
C MET A 160 -39.26 9.36 -7.28
N VAL A 161 -38.59 8.86 -6.24
CA VAL A 161 -38.61 7.42 -5.92
C VAL A 161 -40.02 6.99 -5.47
N VAL A 162 -40.70 7.80 -4.66
CA VAL A 162 -42.07 7.51 -4.22
C VAL A 162 -43.03 7.45 -5.41
N GLU A 163 -42.94 8.41 -6.34
CA GLU A 163 -43.76 8.44 -7.56
C GLU A 163 -43.47 7.25 -8.48
N SER A 164 -42.20 6.97 -8.77
CA SER A 164 -41.79 5.84 -9.62
C SER A 164 -42.26 4.50 -9.04
N ILE A 165 -42.16 4.29 -7.73
CA ILE A 165 -42.67 3.07 -7.10
C ILE A 165 -44.20 2.99 -7.23
N ASN A 166 -44.93 4.06 -6.95
CA ASN A 166 -46.40 4.06 -7.07
C ASN A 166 -46.88 3.76 -8.50
N GLU A 167 -46.23 4.34 -9.51
CA GLU A 167 -46.56 4.06 -10.91
C GLU A 167 -46.16 2.63 -11.33
N ALA A 168 -45.06 2.09 -10.79
CA ALA A 168 -44.69 0.68 -10.99
C ALA A 168 -45.72 -0.27 -10.38
N LEU A 169 -46.16 -0.02 -9.14
CA LEU A 169 -47.19 -0.81 -8.47
C LEU A 169 -48.51 -0.80 -9.26
N LYS A 170 -48.91 0.38 -9.73
CA LYS A 170 -50.10 0.54 -10.59
C LYS A 170 -49.97 -0.23 -11.90
N ALA A 171 -48.80 -0.21 -12.53
CA ALA A 171 -48.53 -0.97 -13.76
C ALA A 171 -48.59 -2.49 -13.54
N LEU A 172 -48.20 -2.96 -12.35
CA LEU A 172 -48.26 -4.38 -11.95
C LEU A 172 -49.62 -4.81 -11.38
N GLY A 173 -50.61 -3.90 -11.30
CA GLY A 173 -51.95 -4.20 -10.78
C GLY A 173 -52.07 -4.20 -9.24
N TYR A 174 -51.05 -3.72 -8.53
CA TYR A 174 -51.07 -3.54 -7.08
C TYR A 174 -51.60 -2.14 -6.69
N PRO A 175 -52.19 -1.98 -5.49
CA PRO A 175 -52.55 -0.67 -4.99
C PRO A 175 -51.31 0.22 -4.78
N GLN A 176 -51.50 1.54 -4.89
CA GLN A 176 -50.45 2.54 -4.64
C GLN A 176 -50.11 2.61 -3.15
N LEU A 177 -49.28 1.67 -2.71
CA LEU A 177 -48.96 1.41 -1.31
C LEU A 177 -48.34 2.64 -0.63
N LEU A 178 -47.43 3.33 -1.30
CA LEU A 178 -46.76 4.49 -0.70
C LEU A 178 -47.73 5.66 -0.52
N ASN A 179 -48.65 5.88 -1.46
CA ASN A 179 -49.71 6.89 -1.30
C ASN A 179 -50.66 6.57 -0.14
N THR A 180 -50.81 5.30 0.23
CA THR A 180 -51.64 4.90 1.37
C THR A 180 -50.99 5.24 2.71
N TYR A 181 -49.66 5.07 2.82
CA TYR A 181 -48.93 5.29 4.08
C TYR A 181 -48.31 6.67 4.23
N LEU A 182 -47.89 7.30 3.13
CA LEU A 182 -47.19 8.60 3.11
C LEU A 182 -48.06 9.73 2.53
N GLY A 183 -49.18 9.40 1.86
CA GLY A 183 -50.02 10.38 1.17
C GLY A 183 -51.08 11.03 2.08
N GLY A 184 -51.00 12.35 2.22
CA GLY A 184 -52.01 13.20 2.86
C GLY A 184 -52.72 14.13 1.86
N SER A 185 -53.63 14.95 2.36
CA SER A 185 -54.25 16.02 1.56
C SER A 185 -54.46 17.30 2.34
N PHE A 186 -54.18 18.41 1.67
CA PHE A 186 -54.49 19.77 2.09
C PHE A 186 -55.90 20.18 1.65
N SER A 187 -56.47 21.14 2.35
CA SER A 187 -57.64 21.92 1.96
C SER A 187 -57.18 23.38 1.79
N ASP A 188 -56.99 23.82 0.54
CA ASP A 188 -56.75 25.22 0.19
C ASP A 188 -58.09 25.96 0.28
N GLN A 189 -58.23 26.77 1.32
CA GLN A 189 -59.45 27.50 1.65
C GLN A 189 -59.29 28.98 1.33
N LYS A 190 -60.27 29.52 0.61
CA LYS A 190 -60.42 30.96 0.37
C LYS A 190 -61.70 31.44 1.03
N ILE A 191 -61.57 32.24 2.07
CA ILE A 191 -62.66 32.74 2.89
C ILE A 191 -62.82 34.25 2.63
N CYS A 192 -63.83 34.61 1.84
CA CYS A 192 -64.13 36.00 1.56
C CYS A 192 -64.66 36.71 2.82
N LYS A 193 -64.13 37.90 3.13
CA LYS A 193 -64.56 38.68 4.31
C LYS A 193 -65.78 39.56 4.03
N SER A 194 -65.87 40.15 2.82
CA SER A 194 -66.94 41.09 2.46
C SER A 194 -68.10 40.45 1.67
N CYS A 195 -68.08 39.13 1.47
CA CYS A 195 -69.21 38.36 0.94
C CYS A 195 -69.26 36.96 1.59
N PRO A 196 -70.40 36.26 1.57
CA PRO A 196 -70.55 34.96 2.26
C PRO A 196 -69.92 33.78 1.49
N HIS A 197 -69.23 34.03 0.37
CA HIS A 197 -68.70 32.97 -0.47
C HIS A 197 -67.40 32.40 0.09
N ARG A 198 -67.27 31.07 -0.02
CA ARG A 198 -66.09 30.32 0.39
C ARG A 198 -65.77 29.30 -0.68
N TYR A 199 -64.49 29.10 -0.92
CA TYR A 199 -63.98 28.14 -1.87
C TYR A 199 -63.02 27.21 -1.14
N SER A 200 -63.08 25.93 -1.46
CA SER A 200 -62.18 24.91 -0.91
C SER A 200 -61.73 24.00 -2.05
N ARG A 201 -60.43 23.75 -2.15
CA ARG A 201 -59.84 22.80 -3.08
C ARG A 201 -59.00 21.80 -2.30
N GLU A 202 -59.16 20.53 -2.62
CA GLU A 202 -58.32 19.48 -2.08
C GLU A 202 -57.07 19.28 -2.94
N GLU A 203 -55.90 19.27 -2.30
CA GLU A 203 -54.60 19.08 -2.96
C GLU A 203 -53.81 18.00 -2.21
N ALA A 204 -53.38 16.96 -2.92
CA ALA A 204 -52.64 15.85 -2.31
C ALA A 204 -51.18 16.23 -2.01
N PHE A 205 -50.59 15.64 -0.98
CA PHE A 205 -49.17 15.82 -0.65
C PHE A 205 -48.54 14.53 -0.14
N THR A 206 -47.23 14.38 -0.38
CA THR A 206 -46.36 13.34 0.21
C THR A 206 -45.37 13.92 1.23
N VAL A 207 -45.15 15.23 1.18
CA VAL A 207 -44.27 16.00 2.07
C VAL A 207 -44.92 17.35 2.37
N ILE A 208 -44.84 17.80 3.63
CA ILE A 208 -45.21 19.18 4.01
C ILE A 208 -43.94 20.04 4.06
N SER A 209 -43.88 21.10 3.26
CA SER A 209 -42.71 21.99 3.21
C SER A 209 -42.88 23.21 4.13
N ILE A 210 -42.14 23.25 5.23
CA ILE A 210 -42.27 24.25 6.27
C ILE A 210 -41.24 25.37 6.09
N ASP A 211 -41.72 26.62 6.19
CA ASP A 211 -40.85 27.79 6.22
C ASP A 211 -40.16 27.90 7.57
N ILE A 212 -38.84 27.93 7.55
CA ILE A 212 -38.01 28.10 8.75
C ILE A 212 -37.60 29.56 8.99
N ARG A 213 -37.75 30.42 7.99
CA ARG A 213 -37.40 31.84 8.11
C ARG A 213 -38.47 32.53 8.95
N ASN A 214 -38.04 33.29 9.95
CA ASN A 214 -38.87 34.02 10.92
C ASN A 214 -39.56 33.16 12.00
N TYR A 215 -39.27 31.86 12.06
CA TYR A 215 -39.81 30.95 13.07
C TYR A 215 -38.68 30.19 13.76
N SER A 216 -38.83 29.93 15.05
CA SER A 216 -37.82 29.19 15.84
C SER A 216 -38.20 27.73 16.09
N ASN A 217 -39.45 27.34 15.83
CA ASN A 217 -39.96 26.01 16.13
C ASN A 217 -41.03 25.53 15.11
N LEU A 218 -41.22 24.21 15.04
CA LEU A 218 -42.18 23.57 14.13
C LEU A 218 -43.66 23.95 14.38
N PRO A 219 -44.18 23.97 15.63
CA PRO A 219 -45.57 24.35 15.90
C PRO A 219 -45.96 25.75 15.38
N ASP A 220 -45.10 26.75 15.55
CA ASP A 220 -45.35 28.12 15.10
C ASP A 220 -45.41 28.22 13.58
N SER A 221 -44.51 27.52 12.87
CA SER A 221 -44.55 27.49 11.41
C SER A 221 -45.77 26.73 10.86
N LEU A 222 -46.23 25.67 11.55
CA LEU A 222 -47.47 24.97 11.21
C LEU A 222 -48.71 25.85 11.46
N GLU A 223 -48.67 26.70 12.48
CA GLU A 223 -49.75 27.65 12.75
C GLU A 223 -49.89 28.67 11.60
N GLN A 224 -48.77 29.07 10.96
CA GLN A 224 -48.81 29.97 9.81
C GLN A 224 -49.60 29.40 8.62
N TYR A 225 -49.56 28.08 8.39
CA TYR A 225 -50.37 27.42 7.36
C TYR A 225 -51.87 27.68 7.56
N VAL A 226 -52.32 27.60 8.81
CA VAL A 226 -53.71 27.79 9.22
C VAL A 226 -54.11 29.26 9.27
N LYS A 227 -53.22 30.13 9.78
CA LYS A 227 -53.43 31.59 9.78
C LYS A 227 -53.63 32.10 8.36
N GLY A 228 -52.84 31.58 7.42
CA GLY A 228 -52.91 31.94 6.01
C GLY A 228 -52.53 33.40 5.73
N ASP A 229 -52.71 33.80 4.48
CA ASP A 229 -52.42 35.14 3.99
C ASP A 229 -53.69 35.93 3.73
N LEU A 230 -53.65 37.23 4.04
CA LEU A 230 -54.74 38.14 3.72
C LEU A 230 -54.53 38.73 2.31
N LEU A 231 -55.41 38.37 1.39
CA LEU A 231 -55.47 38.93 0.04
C LEU A 231 -56.31 40.21 0.07
N GLU A 232 -55.67 41.38 0.05
CA GLU A 232 -56.33 42.70 0.14
C GLU A 232 -55.82 43.69 -0.92
N GLY A 233 -56.57 44.78 -1.13
CA GLY A 233 -56.21 45.85 -2.05
C GLY A 233 -56.11 45.38 -3.51
N ASP A 234 -55.04 45.74 -4.20
CA ASP A 234 -54.81 45.33 -5.60
C ASP A 234 -54.65 43.81 -5.75
N ASN A 235 -54.19 43.13 -4.70
CA ASN A 235 -54.02 41.67 -4.61
C ASN A 235 -55.28 40.95 -4.08
N ALA A 236 -56.39 41.65 -3.87
CA ALA A 236 -57.64 41.05 -3.41
C ALA A 236 -58.18 40.00 -4.40
N TYR A 237 -58.79 38.94 -3.86
CA TYR A 237 -59.26 37.80 -4.64
C TYR A 237 -60.51 38.15 -5.46
N LEU A 238 -60.53 37.79 -6.75
CA LEU A 238 -61.71 37.93 -7.60
C LEU A 238 -62.70 36.81 -7.28
N CYS A 239 -63.79 37.16 -6.59
CA CYS A 239 -64.84 36.20 -6.26
C CYS A 239 -65.72 35.93 -7.49
N GLU A 240 -65.60 34.75 -8.11
CA GLU A 240 -66.34 34.35 -9.33
C GLU A 240 -67.86 34.51 -9.20
N LYS A 241 -68.44 34.21 -8.03
CA LYS A 241 -69.89 34.36 -7.78
C LYS A 241 -70.36 35.80 -7.64
N CYS A 242 -69.47 36.73 -7.27
CA CYS A 242 -69.81 38.16 -7.09
C CYS A 242 -69.25 39.02 -8.23
N ASP A 243 -68.40 38.46 -9.08
CA ASP A 243 -67.61 39.12 -10.13
C ASP A 243 -66.93 40.42 -9.67
N LYS A 244 -66.35 40.40 -8.46
CA LYS A 244 -65.66 41.56 -7.86
C LYS A 244 -64.49 41.13 -7.00
N LYS A 245 -63.47 41.99 -6.87
CA LYS A 245 -62.36 41.81 -5.94
C LYS A 245 -62.85 41.95 -4.50
N VAL A 246 -62.52 40.98 -3.66
CA VAL A 246 -62.96 40.86 -2.27
C VAL A 246 -61.78 40.48 -1.39
N ASP A 247 -61.61 41.21 -0.29
CA ASP A 247 -60.65 40.85 0.75
C ASP A 247 -60.92 39.43 1.23
N THR A 248 -59.91 38.57 1.12
CA THR A 248 -60.08 37.12 1.28
C THR A 248 -58.91 36.55 2.06
N VAL A 249 -59.20 35.73 3.07
CA VAL A 249 -58.15 34.93 3.75
C VAL A 249 -57.92 33.69 2.91
N LYS A 250 -56.69 33.50 2.43
CA LYS A 250 -56.26 32.26 1.79
C LYS A 250 -55.43 31.47 2.80
N ARG A 251 -55.88 30.28 3.17
CA ARG A 251 -55.17 29.42 4.13
C ARG A 251 -55.12 27.97 3.67
N ILE A 252 -54.19 27.21 4.22
CA ILE A 252 -54.01 25.79 3.91
C ILE A 252 -54.21 25.01 5.20
N CYS A 253 -55.25 24.17 5.24
CA CYS A 253 -55.55 23.30 6.39
C CYS A 253 -55.27 21.84 6.02
N LEU A 254 -54.94 20.99 7.00
CA LEU A 254 -54.77 19.56 6.76
C LEU A 254 -56.13 18.85 6.77
N LYS A 255 -56.46 18.16 5.67
CA LYS A 255 -57.70 17.39 5.55
C LYS A 255 -57.46 15.92 5.91
N LYS A 256 -56.55 15.25 5.19
CA LYS A 256 -56.16 13.86 5.46
C LYS A 256 -54.73 13.78 5.99
N LEU A 257 -54.57 13.15 7.15
CA LEU A 257 -53.29 12.91 7.80
C LEU A 257 -52.73 11.51 7.44
N PRO A 258 -51.50 11.39 6.89
CA PRO A 258 -50.92 10.11 6.51
C PRO A 258 -50.38 9.33 7.73
N PRO A 259 -50.44 7.98 7.75
CA PRO A 259 -49.80 7.16 8.78
C PRO A 259 -48.34 7.55 9.11
N ILE A 260 -47.56 7.87 8.08
CA ILE A 260 -46.20 8.39 8.18
C ILE A 260 -46.16 9.78 7.54
N LEU A 261 -45.82 10.78 8.32
CA LEU A 261 -45.76 12.17 7.91
C LEU A 261 -44.30 12.60 7.65
N ALA A 262 -44.00 12.96 6.41
CA ALA A 262 -42.73 13.57 6.04
C ALA A 262 -42.85 15.10 6.02
N ILE A 263 -41.94 15.80 6.68
CA ILE A 263 -41.88 17.26 6.77
C ILE A 263 -40.53 17.73 6.26
N GLN A 264 -40.52 18.62 5.26
CA GLN A 264 -39.32 19.28 4.75
C GLN A 264 -39.14 20.63 5.42
N LEU A 265 -37.96 20.86 5.98
CA LEU A 265 -37.55 22.18 6.46
C LEU A 265 -36.90 22.93 5.29
N LYS A 266 -37.53 24.03 4.83
CA LYS A 266 -37.04 24.81 3.66
C LYS A 266 -35.77 25.60 3.99
N ARG A 267 -34.66 24.89 4.13
CA ARG A 267 -33.33 25.44 4.45
C ARG A 267 -32.54 25.91 3.24
N PHE A 268 -32.98 25.61 2.03
CA PHE A 268 -32.29 25.99 0.80
C PHE A 268 -33.11 27.01 0.02
N ASP A 269 -32.43 27.98 -0.56
CA ASP A 269 -33.01 29.02 -1.42
C ASP A 269 -31.93 29.51 -2.39
N TYR A 270 -32.32 30.32 -3.38
CA TYR A 270 -31.39 30.85 -4.38
C TYR A 270 -31.15 32.34 -4.14
N ASP A 271 -29.89 32.72 -3.93
CA ASP A 271 -29.49 34.11 -3.84
C ASP A 271 -29.27 34.67 -5.24
N TRP A 272 -30.27 35.41 -5.75
CA TRP A 272 -30.22 36.03 -7.07
C TRP A 272 -29.15 37.10 -7.21
N GLU A 273 -28.71 37.73 -6.12
CA GLU A 273 -27.63 38.74 -6.19
C GLU A 273 -26.26 38.08 -6.35
N ARG A 274 -26.08 36.90 -5.74
CA ARG A 274 -24.82 36.15 -5.75
C ARG A 274 -24.78 35.02 -6.78
N GLU A 275 -25.87 34.82 -7.51
CA GLU A 275 -26.07 33.72 -8.46
C GLU A 275 -25.65 32.35 -7.87
N THR A 276 -26.00 32.12 -6.61
CA THR A 276 -25.60 30.90 -5.91
C THR A 276 -26.69 30.39 -4.98
N SER A 277 -26.75 29.07 -4.82
CA SER A 277 -27.63 28.45 -3.83
C SER A 277 -27.10 28.76 -2.42
N ILE A 278 -28.01 29.08 -1.52
CA ILE A 278 -27.70 29.40 -0.12
C ILE A 278 -28.42 28.45 0.83
N LYS A 279 -27.79 28.19 1.98
CA LYS A 279 -28.34 27.37 3.05
C LYS A 279 -28.57 28.20 4.31
N PHE A 280 -29.80 28.21 4.79
CA PHE A 280 -30.22 28.78 6.06
C PHE A 280 -29.96 27.80 7.21
N ASN A 281 -29.01 28.18 8.06
CA ASN A 281 -28.57 27.39 9.21
C ASN A 281 -29.16 27.92 10.53
N ASP A 282 -30.25 28.68 10.44
CA ASP A 282 -30.98 29.25 11.57
C ASP A 282 -31.44 28.15 12.54
N TYR A 283 -31.51 28.52 13.82
CA TYR A 283 -32.01 27.63 14.88
C TYR A 283 -33.48 27.32 14.62
N PHE A 284 -33.81 26.04 14.55
CA PHE A 284 -35.18 25.57 14.38
C PHE A 284 -35.37 24.27 15.16
N GLU A 285 -36.18 24.31 16.20
CA GLU A 285 -36.49 23.15 17.04
C GLU A 285 -37.76 22.44 16.58
N PHE A 286 -37.81 21.14 16.80
CA PHE A 286 -38.97 20.31 16.50
C PHE A 286 -39.19 19.28 17.61
N PRO A 287 -40.44 19.05 18.04
CA PRO A 287 -40.71 18.22 19.20
C PRO A 287 -40.64 16.73 18.86
N ARG A 288 -40.39 15.88 19.85
CA ARG A 288 -40.43 14.42 19.68
C ARG A 288 -41.86 13.89 19.50
N GLU A 289 -42.82 14.55 20.14
CA GLU A 289 -44.25 14.27 20.01
C GLU A 289 -44.93 15.50 19.42
N LEU A 290 -45.71 15.30 18.36
CA LEU A 290 -46.36 16.36 17.60
C LEU A 290 -47.85 16.07 17.52
N ASP A 291 -48.68 16.97 18.04
CA ASP A 291 -50.13 16.90 17.84
C ASP A 291 -50.52 17.74 16.62
N MET A 292 -51.09 17.08 15.62
CA MET A 292 -51.50 17.73 14.38
C MET A 292 -52.96 18.24 14.43
N ASP A 293 -53.73 17.94 15.49
CA ASP A 293 -55.15 18.30 15.57
C ASP A 293 -55.42 19.80 15.32
N PRO A 294 -54.67 20.75 15.91
CA PRO A 294 -54.93 22.19 15.71
C PRO A 294 -54.80 22.67 14.26
N TYR A 295 -54.10 21.91 13.43
CA TYR A 295 -53.84 22.26 12.03
C TYR A 295 -54.77 21.57 11.04
N THR A 296 -55.70 20.74 11.54
CA THR A 296 -56.66 20.00 10.71
C THR A 296 -57.97 20.75 10.52
N VAL A 297 -58.67 20.46 9.41
CA VAL A 297 -60.04 20.95 9.17
C VAL A 297 -60.97 20.60 10.33
N ARG A 298 -60.81 19.39 10.91
CA ARG A 298 -61.58 18.91 12.05
C ARG A 298 -61.28 19.68 13.34
N GLY A 299 -60.00 19.88 13.67
CA GLY A 299 -59.60 20.61 14.88
C GLY A 299 -60.03 22.07 14.84
N LEU A 300 -59.96 22.70 13.67
CA LEU A 300 -60.40 24.09 13.48
C LEU A 300 -61.93 24.24 13.59
N ALA A 301 -62.69 23.29 13.05
CA ALA A 301 -64.14 23.27 13.22
C ALA A 301 -64.53 23.11 14.71
N ARG A 302 -63.78 22.29 15.46
CA ARG A 302 -63.99 22.11 16.91
C ARG A 302 -63.70 23.36 17.73
N ASN A 303 -62.78 24.21 17.28
CA ASN A 303 -62.42 25.47 17.93
C ASN A 303 -63.40 26.63 17.61
N GLY A 304 -64.54 26.33 16.96
CA GLY A 304 -65.62 27.30 16.73
C GLY A 304 -65.45 28.16 15.49
N GLU A 305 -64.50 27.85 14.61
CA GLU A 305 -64.42 28.50 13.31
C GLU A 305 -65.53 27.98 12.39
N LEU A 306 -66.32 28.89 11.79
CA LEU A 306 -67.26 28.54 10.74
C LEU A 306 -66.47 27.95 9.56
N ILE A 307 -66.50 26.64 9.38
CA ILE A 307 -65.92 25.93 8.22
C ILE A 307 -67.07 25.22 7.50
N ALA A 308 -67.01 25.14 6.17
CA ALA A 308 -67.92 24.28 5.41
C ALA A 308 -67.54 22.83 5.75
N PHE A 309 -68.18 22.29 6.78
CA PHE A 309 -67.94 20.97 7.34
C PHE A 309 -69.10 20.07 6.90
N ASP A 310 -68.79 18.96 6.24
CA ASP A 310 -69.80 17.97 5.85
C ASP A 310 -70.03 17.04 7.06
N GLU A 311 -71.26 16.92 7.57
CA GLU A 311 -71.57 16.10 8.76
C GLU A 311 -71.18 14.62 8.57
N SER A 312 -71.04 14.18 7.32
CA SER A 312 -70.58 12.84 6.94
C SER A 312 -69.12 12.53 7.33
N ASP A 313 -68.28 13.54 7.59
CA ASP A 313 -66.89 13.37 8.06
C ASP A 313 -66.78 13.03 9.57
N LEU A 314 -67.89 13.06 10.33
CA LEU A 314 -67.95 12.68 11.75
C LEU A 314 -68.33 11.20 11.98
N GLU A 315 -68.92 10.52 10.99
CA GLU A 315 -69.58 9.21 11.20
C GLU A 315 -68.65 7.97 11.09
N GLY A 316 -67.34 8.16 10.97
CA GLY A 316 -66.38 7.06 11.00
C GLY A 316 -65.96 6.67 12.42
N GLY A 317 -66.61 5.65 13.01
CA GLY A 317 -66.40 5.13 14.38
C GLY A 317 -65.03 4.51 14.72
N SER A 318 -63.93 4.93 14.08
CA SER A 318 -62.56 4.60 14.52
C SER A 318 -61.97 5.78 15.33
N GLU A 319 -61.29 5.50 16.45
CA GLU A 319 -60.53 6.50 17.21
C GLU A 319 -59.61 7.30 16.27
N TRP A 320 -59.96 8.55 15.97
CA TRP A 320 -59.14 9.43 15.12
C TRP A 320 -57.90 9.87 15.90
N CYS A 321 -56.72 9.38 15.49
CA CYS A 321 -55.45 9.75 16.09
C CYS A 321 -54.79 10.91 15.33
N SER A 322 -54.57 12.03 15.98
CA SER A 322 -53.83 13.20 15.46
C SER A 322 -52.39 13.30 15.97
N ARG A 323 -52.01 12.42 16.90
CA ARG A 323 -50.70 12.44 17.56
C ARG A 323 -49.67 11.67 16.77
N TYR A 324 -48.50 12.26 16.65
CA TYR A 324 -47.35 11.74 15.94
C TYR A 324 -46.11 11.69 16.83
N ARG A 325 -45.24 10.76 16.52
CA ARG A 325 -43.92 10.64 17.16
C ARG A 325 -42.81 10.67 16.13
N LEU A 326 -41.74 11.39 16.44
CA LEU A 326 -40.54 11.47 15.61
C LEU A 326 -39.84 10.11 15.57
N THR A 327 -39.65 9.60 14.36
CA THR A 327 -39.05 8.28 14.09
C THR A 327 -37.80 8.35 13.21
N GLY A 328 -37.65 9.42 12.43
CA GLY A 328 -36.48 9.61 11.56
C GLY A 328 -36.17 11.08 11.30
N ILE A 329 -34.89 11.40 11.14
CA ILE A 329 -34.37 12.72 10.79
C ILE A 329 -33.33 12.54 9.69
N VAL A 330 -33.54 13.16 8.53
CA VAL A 330 -32.48 13.31 7.51
C VAL A 330 -31.77 14.63 7.79
N VAL A 331 -30.45 14.55 7.98
CA VAL A 331 -29.60 15.70 8.26
C VAL A 331 -28.79 16.03 7.01
N HIS A 332 -28.68 17.32 6.72
CA HIS A 332 -27.77 17.83 5.71
C HIS A 332 -26.63 18.59 6.39
N SER A 333 -25.39 18.27 6.03
CA SER A 333 -24.17 18.87 6.55
C SER A 333 -23.35 19.48 5.41
N GLY A 334 -23.18 20.80 5.40
CA GLY A 334 -22.32 21.49 4.43
C GLY A 334 -22.97 22.70 3.77
N GLN A 335 -22.51 23.00 2.56
CA GLN A 335 -22.94 24.13 1.74
C GLN A 335 -24.19 23.77 0.91
N ALA A 336 -24.83 24.74 0.26
CA ALA A 336 -26.04 24.45 -0.52
C ALA A 336 -25.76 23.66 -1.81
N SER A 337 -24.66 23.96 -2.49
CA SER A 337 -24.25 23.30 -3.75
C SER A 337 -23.51 21.98 -3.55
N GLY A 338 -23.17 21.62 -2.32
CA GLY A 338 -22.43 20.42 -1.98
C GLY A 338 -22.35 20.24 -0.47
N GLY A 339 -22.26 19.00 -0.02
CA GLY A 339 -22.34 18.69 1.40
C GLY A 339 -22.39 17.20 1.65
N HIS A 340 -23.12 16.79 2.67
CA HIS A 340 -23.28 15.38 3.01
C HIS A 340 -24.63 15.13 3.67
N TYR A 341 -25.33 14.09 3.25
CA TYR A 341 -26.60 13.66 3.84
C TYR A 341 -26.42 12.37 4.62
N TYR A 342 -27.02 12.30 5.81
CA TYR A 342 -27.08 11.09 6.63
C TYR A 342 -28.41 11.07 7.41
N SER A 343 -28.78 9.92 7.97
CA SER A 343 -30.07 9.76 8.66
C SER A 343 -29.92 9.26 10.08
N TYR A 344 -30.62 9.91 11.01
CA TYR A 344 -30.88 9.36 12.33
C TYR A 344 -32.23 8.64 12.30
N ILE A 345 -32.28 7.38 12.74
CA ILE A 345 -33.50 6.57 12.72
C ILE A 345 -33.67 5.87 14.05
N CYS A 346 -34.87 5.95 14.59
CA CYS A 346 -35.28 5.29 15.82
C CYS A 346 -35.76 3.87 15.50
N HIS A 347 -35.05 2.86 16.00
CA HIS A 347 -35.47 1.47 15.91
C HIS A 347 -36.05 1.01 17.25
N ARG A 348 -37.19 0.32 17.19
CA ARG A 348 -37.88 -0.21 18.36
C ARG A 348 -37.89 -1.73 18.33
N SER A 349 -37.46 -2.33 19.43
CA SER A 349 -37.50 -3.78 19.63
C SER A 349 -38.13 -4.07 20.98
N GLY A 350 -39.38 -4.56 20.97
CA GLY A 350 -40.17 -4.73 22.18
C GLY A 350 -40.42 -3.39 22.90
N HIS A 351 -39.95 -3.27 24.14
CA HIS A 351 -40.11 -2.05 24.96
C HIS A 351 -38.93 -1.07 24.84
N GLU A 352 -37.81 -1.44 24.20
CA GLU A 352 -36.65 -0.56 24.05
C GLU A 352 -36.69 0.20 22.71
N SER A 353 -36.38 1.50 22.78
CA SER A 353 -36.28 2.41 21.63
C SER A 353 -34.84 2.91 21.54
N LYS A 354 -34.13 2.62 20.45
CA LYS A 354 -32.72 3.00 20.26
C LYS A 354 -32.54 3.78 18.97
N TRP A 355 -31.63 4.75 19.00
CA TRP A 355 -31.32 5.56 17.83
C TRP A 355 -30.04 5.09 17.15
N TYR A 356 -30.08 5.10 15.82
CA TYR A 356 -28.95 4.73 14.98
C TYR A 356 -28.70 5.84 13.95
N LYS A 357 -27.42 6.12 13.72
CA LYS A 357 -26.93 7.00 12.66
C LYS A 357 -26.56 6.14 11.45
N PHE A 358 -27.25 6.35 10.35
CA PHE A 358 -27.00 5.76 9.04
C PHE A 358 -26.22 6.75 8.20
N ASP A 359 -24.92 6.52 8.09
CA ASP A 359 -23.94 7.38 7.40
C ASP A 359 -23.28 6.57 6.28
N ASP A 360 -23.94 6.53 5.13
CA ASP A 360 -23.57 5.68 3.98
C ASP A 360 -23.32 4.22 4.39
N GLY A 361 -22.08 3.74 4.25
CA GLY A 361 -21.70 2.35 4.50
C GLY A 361 -21.57 2.03 6.00
N GLU A 362 -21.63 3.04 6.86
CA GLU A 362 -21.45 2.90 8.29
C GLU A 362 -22.77 3.16 9.03
N VAL A 363 -23.16 2.22 9.88
CA VAL A 363 -24.31 2.36 10.77
C VAL A 363 -23.85 2.23 12.21
N THR A 364 -24.04 3.29 13.00
CA THR A 364 -23.59 3.39 14.39
C THR A 364 -24.75 3.69 15.33
N GLU A 365 -24.67 3.23 16.58
CA GLU A 365 -25.62 3.62 17.62
C GLU A 365 -25.33 5.05 18.09
N CYS A 366 -26.37 5.85 18.33
CA CYS A 366 -26.23 7.24 18.78
C CYS A 366 -27.21 7.58 19.90
N ARG A 367 -26.88 8.60 20.70
CA ARG A 367 -27.66 9.01 21.88
C ARG A 367 -28.65 10.13 21.56
N MET A 368 -29.41 9.98 20.48
CA MET A 368 -30.43 10.97 20.10
C MET A 368 -31.64 11.01 21.05
N GLU A 369 -31.69 10.13 22.05
CA GLU A 369 -32.60 10.20 23.20
C GLU A 369 -32.28 11.35 24.16
N ASP A 370 -31.02 11.82 24.17
CA ASP A 370 -30.61 13.02 24.89
C ASP A 370 -31.02 14.27 24.10
N ASP A 371 -31.71 15.20 24.76
CA ASP A 371 -32.19 16.44 24.15
C ASP A 371 -31.03 17.40 23.79
N GLU A 372 -29.93 17.38 24.54
CA GLU A 372 -28.76 18.20 24.20
C GLU A 372 -28.04 17.67 22.95
N GLU A 373 -27.94 16.34 22.79
CA GLU A 373 -27.39 15.74 21.58
C GLU A 373 -28.29 16.04 20.37
N MET A 374 -29.62 15.87 20.51
CA MET A 374 -30.56 16.18 19.44
C MET A 374 -30.48 17.65 19.00
N LYS A 375 -30.40 18.58 19.96
CA LYS A 375 -30.23 20.01 19.71
C LYS A 375 -28.92 20.31 18.98
N ASN A 376 -27.81 19.74 19.45
CA ASN A 376 -26.48 19.98 18.88
C ASN A 376 -26.32 19.40 17.46
N GLN A 377 -26.97 18.27 17.17
CA GLN A 377 -26.87 17.59 15.88
C GLN A 377 -27.90 18.08 14.84
N CYS A 378 -29.06 18.57 15.26
CA CYS A 378 -30.20 18.76 14.33
C CYS A 378 -30.80 20.16 14.27
N PHE A 379 -30.76 20.97 15.33
CA PHE A 379 -31.54 22.23 15.36
C PHE A 379 -30.84 23.39 14.64
N GLY A 380 -29.52 23.32 14.45
CA GLY A 380 -28.74 24.36 13.82
C GLY A 380 -28.43 25.53 14.77
N GLY A 381 -28.39 26.74 14.23
CA GLY A 381 -28.06 27.97 14.95
C GLY A 381 -26.56 28.22 15.11
N ASP A 382 -26.27 29.34 15.77
CA ASP A 382 -24.90 29.73 16.10
C ASP A 382 -24.45 29.12 17.43
N TYR A 383 -23.15 28.84 17.53
CA TYR A 383 -22.51 28.44 18.77
C TYR A 383 -21.14 29.11 18.91
N MET A 384 -20.66 29.19 20.14
CA MET A 384 -19.32 29.68 20.44
C MET A 384 -18.35 28.50 20.40
N SER A 385 -17.43 28.49 19.45
CA SER A 385 -16.38 27.47 19.40
C SER A 385 -15.28 27.83 20.41
N GLU A 386 -15.03 26.94 21.38
CA GLU A 386 -14.02 27.15 22.43
C GLU A 386 -12.59 26.73 21.99
N GLN A 387 -12.41 26.13 20.80
CA GLN A 387 -11.18 25.39 20.47
C GLN A 387 -10.69 25.58 19.02
N VAL A 388 -10.25 26.79 18.65
CA VAL A 388 -9.35 26.98 17.50
C VAL A 388 -7.93 27.15 18.05
N PHE A 389 -7.20 26.05 18.20
CA PHE A 389 -5.77 26.09 18.54
C PHE A 389 -4.97 26.51 17.31
N ASP A 390 -4.07 27.49 17.47
CA ASP A 390 -2.95 27.69 16.53
C ASP A 390 -2.07 26.42 16.53
N ASN A 391 -1.26 26.18 15.49
CA ASN A 391 -0.38 25.01 15.32
C ASN A 391 0.59 24.77 16.50
N MET A 392 0.69 25.71 17.44
CA MET A 392 1.52 25.63 18.65
C MET A 392 0.72 25.61 19.97
N MET A 393 -0.62 25.50 19.95
CA MET A 393 -1.50 25.48 21.13
C MET A 393 -1.34 26.67 22.11
N LYS A 394 -0.86 27.84 21.63
CA LYS A 394 -0.51 29.01 22.48
C LYS A 394 -1.60 30.07 22.66
N ARG A 395 -2.68 30.05 21.87
CA ARG A 395 -3.80 31.02 21.96
C ARG A 395 -5.14 30.33 21.84
N VAL A 396 -6.07 30.66 22.73
CA VAL A 396 -7.50 30.33 22.64
C VAL A 396 -8.20 31.53 22.02
N SER A 397 -8.87 31.34 20.88
CA SER A 397 -9.72 32.36 20.27
C SER A 397 -11.17 31.88 20.24
N TYR A 398 -12.07 32.64 20.85
CA TYR A 398 -13.51 32.39 20.77
C TYR A 398 -14.04 32.95 19.45
N ARG A 399 -14.59 32.09 18.60
CA ARG A 399 -15.25 32.50 17.34
C ARG A 399 -16.68 32.00 17.32
N ARG A 400 -17.61 32.89 16.97
CA ARG A 400 -18.99 32.52 16.66
C ARG A 400 -18.99 31.73 15.36
N GLN A 401 -19.46 30.48 15.42
CA GLN A 401 -19.56 29.58 14.29
C GLN A 401 -21.01 29.16 14.09
N LYS A 402 -21.37 28.85 12.84
CA LYS A 402 -22.68 28.29 12.48
C LYS A 402 -22.62 26.77 12.55
N ARG A 403 -23.66 26.13 13.07
CA ARG A 403 -23.86 24.68 12.88
C ARG A 403 -24.39 24.43 11.47
N TRP A 404 -23.49 24.08 10.57
CA TRP A 404 -23.80 23.80 9.16
C TRP A 404 -24.34 22.39 8.92
N TRP A 405 -24.44 21.58 9.98
CA TRP A 405 -25.22 20.33 10.05
C TRP A 405 -26.55 20.59 10.78
N ASN A 406 -27.66 20.27 10.12
CA ASN A 406 -29.00 20.45 10.67
C ASN A 406 -30.03 19.60 9.93
N ALA A 407 -31.17 19.37 10.58
CA ALA A 407 -32.27 18.59 10.04
C ALA A 407 -32.81 19.23 8.76
N TYR A 408 -33.12 18.38 7.79
CA TYR A 408 -33.68 18.77 6.50
C TYR A 408 -35.03 18.09 6.25
N LEU A 409 -35.14 16.78 6.45
CA LEU A 409 -36.42 16.05 6.43
C LEU A 409 -36.69 15.42 7.81
N LEU A 410 -37.92 15.53 8.28
CA LEU A 410 -38.41 14.90 9.52
C LEU A 410 -39.45 13.85 9.18
N PHE A 411 -39.35 12.67 9.78
CA PHE A 411 -40.28 11.56 9.62
C PHE A 411 -40.99 11.27 10.94
N TYR A 412 -42.30 11.51 10.94
CA TYR A 412 -43.19 11.30 12.07
C TYR A 412 -44.11 10.12 11.81
N THR A 413 -44.25 9.21 12.77
CA THR A 413 -45.17 8.07 12.71
C THR A 413 -46.36 8.32 13.63
N ARG A 414 -47.57 8.06 13.14
CA ARG A 414 -48.82 8.25 13.91
C ARG A 414 -48.92 7.22 15.04
N GLU A 415 -49.37 7.63 16.22
CA GLU A 415 -49.31 6.78 17.43
C GLU A 415 -50.14 5.48 17.34
N ASP A 416 -51.21 5.45 16.54
CA ASP A 416 -52.04 4.26 16.29
C ASP A 416 -51.27 3.18 15.51
N VAL A 417 -50.53 3.59 14.48
CA VAL A 417 -49.67 2.70 13.68
C VAL A 417 -48.56 2.09 14.54
N ASP A 418 -47.95 2.91 15.41
CA ASP A 418 -46.95 2.48 16.38
C ASP A 418 -47.50 1.38 17.31
N LYS A 419 -48.73 1.55 17.82
CA LYS A 419 -49.39 0.58 18.71
C LYS A 419 -49.70 -0.73 17.99
N GLU A 420 -50.25 -0.66 16.78
CA GLU A 420 -50.53 -1.85 15.97
C GLU A 420 -49.24 -2.63 15.63
N GLN A 421 -48.15 -1.93 15.29
CA GLN A 421 -46.85 -2.56 15.05
C GLN A 421 -46.30 -3.25 16.30
N MET A 422 -46.42 -2.63 17.49
CA MET A 422 -46.00 -3.25 18.74
C MET A 422 -46.82 -4.50 19.07
N ILE A 423 -48.14 -4.45 18.89
CA ILE A 423 -49.03 -5.60 19.11
C ILE A 423 -48.70 -6.73 18.13
N SER A 424 -48.46 -6.42 16.86
CA SER A 424 -48.03 -7.38 15.84
C SER A 424 -46.65 -7.99 16.16
N SER A 425 -45.69 -7.19 16.61
CA SER A 425 -44.36 -7.68 16.97
C SER A 425 -44.38 -8.57 18.23
N LEU A 426 -45.30 -8.31 19.17
CA LEU A 426 -45.52 -9.15 20.36
C LEU A 426 -46.21 -10.47 20.02
N SER A 427 -47.13 -10.48 19.05
CA SER A 427 -47.77 -11.73 18.58
C SER A 427 -46.80 -12.62 17.79
N GLU A 428 -45.86 -12.01 17.05
CA GLU A 428 -44.75 -12.68 16.36
C GLU A 428 -43.73 -13.34 17.31
N MET A 429 -43.70 -12.97 18.59
CA MET A 429 -42.88 -13.61 19.62
C MET A 429 -43.53 -14.88 20.23
N SER A 430 -44.75 -15.24 19.82
CA SER A 430 -45.43 -16.45 20.29
C SER A 430 -44.84 -17.73 19.66
N ILE A 431 -44.89 -18.85 20.40
CA ILE A 431 -44.20 -20.12 20.05
C ILE A 431 -44.85 -20.87 18.87
N ALA A 432 -46.03 -20.45 18.40
CA ALA A 432 -46.74 -21.10 17.31
C ALA A 432 -46.16 -20.69 15.94
N ASP A 433 -45.73 -21.70 15.15
CA ASP A 433 -45.25 -21.65 13.76
C ASP A 433 -44.59 -20.35 13.32
N ARG A 434 -43.24 -20.28 13.40
CA ARG A 434 -42.44 -19.15 12.87
C ARG A 434 -42.77 -18.84 11.40
N PRO A 435 -43.53 -17.78 11.07
CA PRO A 435 -43.73 -17.36 9.69
C PRO A 435 -42.82 -16.16 9.36
N SER A 436 -41.79 -15.88 10.18
CA SER A 436 -40.98 -14.66 10.07
C SER A 436 -39.82 -14.77 9.09
N LEU A 437 -40.08 -15.29 7.89
CA LEU A 437 -39.27 -14.98 6.72
C LEU A 437 -39.97 -13.79 6.04
N LEU A 438 -39.29 -12.64 6.04
CA LEU A 438 -39.71 -11.46 5.29
C LEU A 438 -40.02 -11.91 3.85
N LYS A 439 -41.30 -11.86 3.43
CA LYS A 439 -41.70 -12.31 2.10
C LYS A 439 -41.00 -11.43 1.06
N MET A 440 -40.24 -12.03 0.16
CA MET A 440 -39.54 -11.35 -0.92
C MET A 440 -39.51 -12.21 -2.19
N PRO A 441 -39.29 -11.62 -3.39
CA PRO A 441 -39.19 -12.37 -4.62
C PRO A 441 -37.99 -13.33 -4.61
N VAL A 442 -38.16 -14.53 -5.19
CA VAL A 442 -37.16 -15.61 -5.18
C VAL A 442 -35.81 -15.18 -5.79
N ALA A 443 -35.85 -14.34 -6.84
CA ALA A 443 -34.63 -13.80 -7.46
C ALA A 443 -33.76 -13.01 -6.46
N MET A 444 -34.41 -12.17 -5.64
CA MET A 444 -33.75 -11.36 -4.61
C MET A 444 -33.18 -12.22 -3.50
N GLU A 445 -33.96 -13.19 -3.01
CA GLU A 445 -33.53 -14.12 -1.98
C GLU A 445 -32.29 -14.91 -2.43
N ARG A 446 -32.33 -15.51 -3.63
CA ARG A 446 -31.20 -16.26 -4.21
C ARG A 446 -29.98 -15.38 -4.41
N SER A 447 -30.16 -14.15 -4.88
CA SER A 447 -29.07 -13.19 -5.03
C SER A 447 -28.37 -12.90 -3.70
N VAL A 448 -29.14 -12.56 -2.66
CA VAL A 448 -28.59 -12.25 -1.32
C VAL A 448 -27.89 -13.48 -0.72
N VAL A 449 -28.47 -14.68 -0.86
CA VAL A 449 -27.86 -15.92 -0.37
C VAL A 449 -26.54 -16.20 -1.09
N ARG A 450 -26.49 -16.07 -2.42
CA ARG A 450 -25.25 -16.23 -3.20
C ARG A 450 -24.18 -15.26 -2.74
N GLN A 451 -24.51 -13.98 -2.58
CA GLN A 451 -23.57 -12.96 -2.13
C GLN A 451 -23.08 -13.22 -0.69
N ASN A 452 -23.97 -13.62 0.22
CA ASN A 452 -23.61 -13.98 1.58
C ASN A 452 -22.66 -15.18 1.63
N VAL A 453 -22.89 -16.21 0.81
CA VAL A 453 -22.01 -17.38 0.72
C VAL A 453 -20.63 -16.97 0.20
N ARG A 454 -20.56 -16.18 -0.89
CA ARG A 454 -19.29 -15.65 -1.42
C ARG A 454 -18.54 -14.81 -0.38
N PHE A 455 -19.24 -13.90 0.30
CA PHE A 455 -18.66 -13.06 1.36
C PHE A 455 -18.14 -13.90 2.52
N MET A 456 -18.88 -14.92 2.96
CA MET A 456 -18.44 -15.82 4.02
C MET A 456 -17.21 -16.64 3.61
N HIS A 457 -17.13 -17.08 2.35
CA HIS A 457 -15.93 -17.71 1.80
C HIS A 457 -14.74 -16.75 1.81
N SER A 458 -14.88 -15.55 1.25
CA SER A 458 -13.84 -14.52 1.26
C SER A 458 -13.38 -14.20 2.68
N ARG A 459 -14.31 -13.87 3.59
CA ARG A 459 -14.01 -13.59 5.00
C ARG A 459 -13.26 -14.73 5.68
N SER A 460 -13.62 -15.98 5.38
CA SER A 460 -12.91 -17.15 5.92
C SER A 460 -11.49 -17.23 5.37
N GLN A 461 -11.31 -17.01 4.07
CA GLN A 461 -10.00 -17.03 3.40
C GLN A 461 -9.06 -15.94 3.92
N PHE A 462 -9.58 -14.77 4.31
CA PHE A 462 -8.82 -13.66 4.90
C PHE A 462 -8.81 -13.64 6.43
N SER A 463 -9.16 -14.76 7.08
CA SER A 463 -9.02 -14.90 8.52
C SER A 463 -7.62 -15.36 8.92
N VAL A 464 -7.13 -14.87 10.06
CA VAL A 464 -5.84 -15.31 10.64
C VAL A 464 -5.82 -16.82 10.87
N ASP A 465 -6.95 -17.39 11.29
CA ASP A 465 -7.11 -18.83 11.51
C ASP A 465 -6.94 -19.65 10.24
N TYR A 466 -7.42 -19.15 9.09
CA TYR A 466 -7.25 -19.84 7.82
C TYR A 466 -5.80 -19.86 7.35
N PHE A 467 -5.07 -18.75 7.54
CA PHE A 467 -3.63 -18.70 7.27
C PHE A 467 -2.87 -19.69 8.17
N HIS A 468 -3.20 -19.75 9.46
CA HIS A 468 -2.61 -20.74 10.38
C HIS A 468 -2.98 -22.18 10.00
N PHE A 469 -4.24 -22.43 9.63
CA PHE A 469 -4.72 -23.73 9.20
C PHE A 469 -3.97 -24.22 7.96
N LEU A 470 -3.86 -23.38 6.93
CA LEU A 470 -3.13 -23.73 5.70
C LEU A 470 -1.65 -24.00 5.98
N LYS A 471 -1.00 -23.16 6.80
CA LYS A 471 0.40 -23.36 7.19
C LYS A 471 0.59 -24.70 7.91
N LYS A 472 -0.23 -24.99 8.92
CA LYS A 472 -0.22 -26.27 9.64
C LYS A 472 -0.49 -27.46 8.72
N LEU A 473 -1.42 -27.33 7.78
CA LEU A 473 -1.74 -28.37 6.81
C LEU A 473 -0.57 -28.67 5.88
N LEU A 474 0.13 -27.64 5.39
CA LEU A 474 1.34 -27.81 4.58
C LEU A 474 2.46 -28.47 5.40
N MET A 475 2.61 -28.13 6.68
CA MET A 475 3.66 -28.67 7.54
C MET A 475 3.39 -30.06 8.12
N ALA A 476 2.12 -30.48 8.17
CA ALA A 476 1.69 -31.72 8.84
C ALA A 476 2.46 -32.98 8.40
N ASN A 477 2.83 -33.05 7.12
CA ASN A 477 3.50 -34.21 6.53
C ASN A 477 5.01 -34.01 6.28
N HIS A 478 5.63 -32.95 6.81
CA HIS A 478 7.05 -32.66 6.55
C HIS A 478 7.99 -33.82 6.91
N SER A 479 7.84 -34.39 8.10
CA SER A 479 8.68 -35.50 8.56
C SER A 479 8.54 -36.75 7.68
N PHE A 480 7.32 -37.06 7.25
CA PHE A 480 7.02 -38.18 6.37
C PHE A 480 7.62 -37.98 4.97
N VAL A 481 7.54 -36.75 4.44
CA VAL A 481 8.10 -36.39 3.13
C VAL A 481 9.63 -36.38 3.12
N GLN A 482 10.27 -35.96 4.22
CA GLN A 482 11.73 -35.92 4.32
C GLN A 482 12.39 -37.28 4.58
N ARG A 483 11.71 -38.17 5.32
CA ARG A 483 12.25 -39.46 5.77
C ARG A 483 11.44 -40.64 5.23
N ALA A 484 11.08 -40.58 3.95
CA ALA A 484 10.26 -41.59 3.30
C ALA A 484 10.92 -42.98 3.35
N PRO A 485 10.25 -44.02 3.84
CA PRO A 485 10.72 -45.39 3.69
C PRO A 485 10.59 -45.83 2.21
N ALA A 486 11.53 -46.66 1.75
CA ALA A 486 11.73 -46.96 0.32
C ALA A 486 10.52 -47.65 -0.36
N ASP A 487 9.61 -48.22 0.42
CA ASP A 487 8.37 -48.87 0.01
C ASP A 487 7.21 -47.89 -0.27
N LYS A 488 7.30 -46.62 0.18
CA LYS A 488 6.20 -45.63 0.12
C LYS A 488 6.46 -44.41 -0.77
N VAL A 489 7.42 -44.51 -1.69
CA VAL A 489 7.86 -43.39 -2.54
C VAL A 489 6.69 -42.76 -3.31
N ARG A 490 5.79 -43.56 -3.90
CA ARG A 490 4.65 -43.04 -4.69
C ARG A 490 3.67 -42.19 -3.87
N GLU A 491 3.42 -42.59 -2.63
CA GLU A 491 2.50 -41.87 -1.73
C GLU A 491 3.11 -40.54 -1.29
N VAL A 492 4.42 -40.54 -1.02
CA VAL A 492 5.18 -39.32 -0.69
C VAL A 492 5.21 -38.36 -1.87
N GLU A 493 5.42 -38.84 -3.09
CA GLU A 493 5.35 -38.01 -4.30
C GLU A 493 3.97 -37.39 -4.50
N GLN A 494 2.90 -38.15 -4.25
CA GLN A 494 1.53 -37.66 -4.37
C GLN A 494 1.21 -36.61 -3.30
N ILE A 495 1.59 -36.84 -2.05
CA ILE A 495 1.42 -35.87 -0.95
C ILE A 495 2.21 -34.59 -1.26
N GLY A 496 3.48 -34.72 -1.64
CA GLY A 496 4.32 -33.60 -2.02
C GLY A 496 3.71 -32.78 -3.16
N LEU A 497 3.19 -33.44 -4.20
CA LEU A 497 2.55 -32.75 -5.33
C LEU A 497 1.29 -31.99 -4.90
N VAL A 498 0.38 -32.63 -4.15
CA VAL A 498 -0.86 -31.98 -3.69
C VAL A 498 -0.58 -30.81 -2.76
N SER A 499 0.40 -30.95 -1.85
CA SER A 499 0.85 -29.86 -0.98
C SER A 499 1.49 -28.72 -1.75
N THR A 500 2.32 -29.00 -2.76
CA THR A 500 2.86 -27.97 -3.66
C THR A 500 1.73 -27.26 -4.42
N GLN A 501 0.74 -27.99 -4.94
CA GLN A 501 -0.40 -27.41 -5.65
C GLN A 501 -1.23 -26.47 -4.77
N LEU A 502 -1.58 -26.91 -3.57
CA LEU A 502 -2.35 -26.10 -2.62
C LEU A 502 -1.55 -24.88 -2.14
N GLY A 503 -0.30 -25.11 -1.73
CA GLY A 503 0.57 -24.06 -1.20
C GLY A 503 0.88 -22.99 -2.23
N SER A 504 1.26 -23.36 -3.45
CA SER A 504 1.52 -22.39 -4.52
C SER A 504 0.26 -21.61 -4.88
N LYS A 505 -0.88 -22.28 -5.09
CA LYS A 505 -2.13 -21.57 -5.43
C LYS A 505 -2.53 -20.58 -4.34
N PHE A 506 -2.50 -20.98 -3.08
CA PHE A 506 -2.80 -20.06 -1.99
C PHE A 506 -1.80 -18.90 -1.90
N LEU A 507 -0.50 -19.18 -1.88
CA LEU A 507 0.52 -18.16 -1.66
C LEU A 507 0.51 -17.10 -2.75
N PHE A 508 0.37 -17.52 -4.00
CA PHE A 508 0.48 -16.63 -5.14
C PHE A 508 -0.85 -16.01 -5.57
N MET A 509 -1.99 -16.62 -5.25
CA MET A 509 -3.30 -15.97 -5.50
C MET A 509 -3.73 -15.04 -4.36
N VAL A 510 -3.27 -15.30 -3.12
CA VAL A 510 -3.75 -14.61 -1.91
C VAL A 510 -2.64 -14.29 -0.93
N GLY A 511 -1.91 -15.31 -0.45
CA GLY A 511 -1.09 -15.20 0.76
C GLY A 511 -0.03 -14.11 0.72
N LEU A 512 0.73 -14.00 -0.37
CA LEU A 512 1.82 -13.03 -0.53
C LEU A 512 1.33 -11.62 -0.89
N HIS A 513 0.12 -11.48 -1.42
CA HIS A 513 -0.51 -10.19 -1.73
C HIS A 513 -1.14 -9.53 -0.49
N THR A 514 -1.52 -10.30 0.53
CA THR A 514 -2.14 -9.75 1.76
C THR A 514 -1.18 -9.01 2.67
N LYS A 515 -1.69 -8.17 3.60
CA LYS A 515 -0.87 -7.44 4.61
C LYS A 515 -0.07 -8.36 5.55
N LYS A 516 1.04 -7.83 6.08
CA LYS A 516 1.95 -8.57 7.00
C LYS A 516 1.25 -9.01 8.27
N THR A 517 0.31 -8.20 8.75
CA THR A 517 -0.51 -8.48 9.94
C THR A 517 -1.38 -9.72 9.78
N LEU A 518 -1.81 -10.04 8.56
CA LEU A 518 -2.62 -11.22 8.28
C LEU A 518 -1.75 -12.44 7.94
N ARG A 519 -0.78 -12.27 7.02
CA ARG A 519 0.03 -13.40 6.53
C ARG A 519 1.13 -13.87 7.48
N GLY A 520 1.56 -13.01 8.41
CA GLY A 520 2.74 -13.23 9.26
C GLY A 520 4.07 -13.09 8.51
N PRO A 521 5.17 -13.63 9.06
CA PRO A 521 6.48 -13.64 8.39
C PRO A 521 6.44 -14.48 7.12
N ALA A 522 6.92 -13.93 6.00
CA ALA A 522 6.98 -14.63 4.72
C ALA A 522 7.95 -15.82 4.76
N GLN A 523 8.99 -15.76 5.61
CA GLN A 523 9.97 -16.83 5.76
C GLN A 523 9.31 -18.16 6.20
N GLU A 524 8.28 -18.11 7.04
CA GLU A 524 7.57 -19.32 7.48
C GLU A 524 6.85 -20.02 6.32
N TRP A 525 6.42 -19.27 5.30
CA TRP A 525 5.81 -19.82 4.10
C TRP A 525 6.82 -20.48 3.17
N TYR A 526 8.06 -19.97 3.12
CA TYR A 526 9.18 -20.68 2.50
C TYR A 526 9.44 -22.01 3.23
N ASP A 527 9.52 -21.98 4.56
CA ASP A 527 9.78 -23.16 5.38
C ASP A 527 8.69 -24.23 5.18
N ALA A 528 7.43 -23.81 5.05
CA ALA A 528 6.30 -24.68 4.76
C ALA A 528 6.37 -25.36 3.36
N LEU A 529 6.80 -24.63 2.32
CA LEU A 529 6.72 -25.09 0.92
C LEU A 529 7.99 -25.80 0.42
N HIS A 530 9.18 -25.36 0.83
CA HIS A 530 10.44 -25.84 0.24
C HIS A 530 10.69 -27.35 0.40
N VAL A 531 10.20 -27.94 1.50
CA VAL A 531 10.30 -29.38 1.76
C VAL A 531 9.58 -30.19 0.68
N HIS A 532 8.38 -29.76 0.29
CA HIS A 532 7.57 -30.42 -0.74
C HIS A 532 8.18 -30.24 -2.12
N LEU A 533 8.79 -29.10 -2.40
CA LEU A 533 9.51 -28.87 -3.66
C LEU A 533 10.75 -29.76 -3.79
N ARG A 534 11.45 -30.06 -2.70
CA ARG A 534 12.61 -30.97 -2.71
C ARG A 534 12.20 -32.45 -2.82
N SER A 535 10.95 -32.79 -2.48
CA SER A 535 10.49 -34.17 -2.37
C SER A 535 10.50 -34.97 -3.69
N SER A 536 10.05 -34.38 -4.80
CA SER A 536 9.89 -35.11 -6.07
C SER A 536 10.10 -34.23 -7.30
N SER A 537 10.61 -34.84 -8.37
CA SER A 537 10.74 -34.21 -9.69
C SER A 537 9.39 -33.74 -10.22
N ARG A 538 8.34 -34.53 -10.00
CA ARG A 538 6.97 -34.21 -10.43
C ARG A 538 6.43 -32.92 -9.80
N SER A 539 6.69 -32.68 -8.51
CA SER A 539 6.32 -31.45 -7.82
C SER A 539 7.02 -30.22 -8.40
N ARG A 540 8.33 -30.33 -8.68
CA ARG A 540 9.13 -29.23 -9.26
C ARG A 540 8.72 -28.89 -10.68
N VAL A 541 8.56 -29.91 -11.52
CA VAL A 541 8.10 -29.76 -12.91
C VAL A 541 6.71 -29.11 -12.94
N TRP A 542 5.80 -29.55 -12.07
CA TRP A 542 4.47 -28.93 -11.97
C TRP A 542 4.57 -27.47 -11.56
N PHE A 543 5.36 -27.16 -10.53
CA PHE A 543 5.57 -25.80 -10.03
C PHE A 543 6.13 -24.89 -11.13
N VAL A 544 7.22 -25.28 -11.79
CA VAL A 544 7.82 -24.49 -12.88
C VAL A 544 6.85 -24.30 -14.04
N LYS A 545 6.16 -25.37 -14.47
CA LYS A 545 5.23 -25.31 -15.59
C LYS A 545 4.05 -24.36 -15.36
N HIS A 546 3.45 -24.36 -14.16
CA HIS A 546 2.24 -23.58 -13.88
C HIS A 546 2.54 -22.19 -13.34
N LEU A 547 3.65 -22.04 -12.61
CA LEU A 547 4.03 -20.78 -11.98
C LEU A 547 4.86 -19.89 -12.89
N LEU A 548 5.86 -20.45 -13.58
CA LEU A 548 6.84 -19.67 -14.38
C LEU A 548 6.48 -19.58 -15.86
N PHE A 549 5.94 -20.66 -16.43
CA PHE A 549 5.65 -20.75 -17.88
C PHE A 549 4.16 -20.89 -18.21
N GLY A 550 3.29 -20.86 -17.19
CA GLY A 550 1.84 -20.82 -17.37
C GLY A 550 1.33 -19.39 -17.57
N SER A 551 0.00 -19.23 -17.61
CA SER A 551 -0.68 -17.92 -17.60
C SER A 551 -0.72 -17.25 -16.21
N GLY A 552 0.16 -17.67 -15.28
CA GLY A 552 -0.08 -17.59 -13.84
C GLY A 552 0.66 -16.47 -13.06
N LEU A 553 1.95 -16.24 -13.27
CA LEU A 553 2.70 -15.15 -12.61
C LEU A 553 3.81 -14.59 -13.52
N PRO A 554 3.90 -13.26 -13.71
CA PRO A 554 5.10 -12.62 -14.22
C PRO A 554 6.21 -12.73 -13.16
N LEU A 555 7.36 -13.28 -13.52
CA LEU A 555 8.55 -13.29 -12.64
C LEU A 555 8.91 -11.88 -12.14
N SER A 556 8.65 -10.85 -12.96
CA SER A 556 8.80 -9.44 -12.64
C SER A 556 7.88 -8.95 -11.54
N GLU A 557 6.63 -9.40 -11.50
CA GLU A 557 5.66 -8.99 -10.47
C GLU A 557 6.22 -9.25 -9.06
N TYR A 558 6.82 -10.42 -8.85
CA TYR A 558 7.34 -10.82 -7.54
C TYR A 558 8.80 -10.44 -7.28
N LEU A 559 9.67 -10.45 -8.30
CA LEU A 559 11.09 -10.09 -8.13
C LEU A 559 11.36 -8.59 -8.21
N LEU A 560 10.60 -7.87 -9.04
CA LEU A 560 10.88 -6.48 -9.41
C LEU A 560 9.78 -5.51 -8.96
N GLU A 561 8.50 -5.86 -9.03
CA GLU A 561 7.40 -4.92 -8.71
C GLU A 561 6.91 -4.98 -7.26
N CYS A 562 6.99 -6.16 -6.63
CA CYS A 562 6.49 -6.36 -5.28
C CYS A 562 7.13 -5.36 -4.30
N PRO A 563 6.35 -4.53 -3.59
CA PRO A 563 6.88 -3.50 -2.71
C PRO A 563 7.56 -4.08 -1.46
N THR A 564 7.14 -5.28 -1.02
CA THR A 564 7.63 -5.90 0.22
C THR A 564 8.95 -6.66 0.01
N ALA A 565 10.05 -6.13 0.55
CA ALA A 565 11.38 -6.76 0.44
C ALA A 565 11.44 -8.20 0.99
N GLU A 566 10.70 -8.49 2.06
CA GLU A 566 10.61 -9.82 2.66
C GLU A 566 9.99 -10.85 1.70
N VAL A 567 8.94 -10.47 0.97
CA VAL A 567 8.28 -11.32 -0.03
C VAL A 567 9.20 -11.55 -1.22
N ARG A 568 9.86 -10.50 -1.72
CA ARG A 568 10.87 -10.63 -2.79
C ARG A 568 11.98 -11.62 -2.41
N LEU A 569 12.52 -11.52 -1.20
CA LEU A 569 13.56 -12.42 -0.70
C LEU A 569 13.09 -13.87 -0.61
N VAL A 570 11.88 -14.10 -0.10
CA VAL A 570 11.29 -15.44 0.00
C VAL A 570 11.03 -16.05 -1.37
N PHE A 571 10.54 -15.26 -2.31
CA PHE A 571 10.36 -15.70 -3.69
C PHE A 571 11.70 -16.06 -4.35
N SER A 572 12.74 -15.23 -4.20
CA SER A 572 14.10 -15.55 -4.65
C SER A 572 14.62 -16.84 -4.02
N LYS A 573 14.41 -17.07 -2.71
CA LYS A 573 14.79 -18.32 -2.03
C LYS A 573 14.06 -19.55 -2.60
N LEU A 574 12.76 -19.43 -2.90
CA LEU A 574 12.00 -20.50 -3.55
C LEU A 574 12.58 -20.82 -4.94
N LEU A 575 12.83 -19.79 -5.76
CA LEU A 575 13.43 -19.98 -7.09
C LEU A 575 14.82 -20.61 -7.02
N VAL A 576 15.69 -20.16 -6.11
CA VAL A 576 17.02 -20.75 -5.89
C VAL A 576 16.90 -22.22 -5.49
N THR A 577 15.96 -22.54 -4.60
CA THR A 577 15.72 -23.92 -4.15
C THR A 577 15.23 -24.80 -5.29
N VAL A 578 14.32 -24.29 -6.13
CA VAL A 578 13.81 -25.00 -7.30
C VAL A 578 14.93 -25.18 -8.32
N ALA A 579 15.63 -24.11 -8.71
CA ALA A 579 16.73 -24.16 -9.67
C ALA A 579 17.83 -25.14 -9.25
N HIS A 580 18.20 -25.18 -7.97
CA HIS A 580 19.19 -26.13 -7.46
C HIS A 580 18.69 -27.58 -7.55
N SER A 581 17.43 -27.81 -7.14
CA SER A 581 16.85 -29.14 -7.07
C SER A 581 16.49 -29.73 -8.44
N THR A 582 16.32 -28.89 -9.47
CA THR A 582 15.97 -29.31 -10.85
C THR A 582 17.18 -29.52 -11.75
N ARG A 583 18.41 -29.48 -11.23
CA ARG A 583 19.64 -29.68 -12.02
C ARG A 583 19.74 -31.06 -12.67
N SER A 584 19.17 -32.08 -12.02
CA SER A 584 19.09 -33.46 -12.55
C SER A 584 17.78 -33.75 -13.28
N ASP A 585 16.83 -32.80 -13.29
CA ASP A 585 15.54 -33.00 -13.94
C ASP A 585 15.63 -32.64 -15.44
N PRO A 586 15.00 -33.43 -16.32
CA PRO A 586 15.02 -33.13 -17.76
C PRO A 586 14.26 -31.83 -18.06
N PRO A 587 14.68 -31.08 -19.10
CA PRO A 587 13.99 -29.86 -19.51
C PRO A 587 12.54 -30.14 -19.94
N LEU A 588 11.66 -29.17 -19.78
CA LEU A 588 10.28 -29.26 -20.27
C LEU A 588 10.27 -29.31 -21.81
N THR A 589 9.51 -30.25 -22.39
CA THR A 589 9.34 -30.43 -23.85
C THR A 589 7.88 -30.14 -24.26
N GLY A 590 7.64 -29.30 -25.28
CA GLY A 590 6.30 -29.06 -25.87
C GLY A 590 5.94 -27.59 -26.16
N VAL A 591 4.73 -27.36 -26.71
CA VAL A 591 4.18 -26.08 -27.27
C VAL A 591 4.24 -24.87 -26.32
N ALA A 592 4.28 -25.08 -25.00
CA ALA A 592 4.47 -24.00 -24.01
C ALA A 592 5.82 -23.26 -24.16
N LEU A 593 6.80 -23.86 -24.85
CA LEU A 593 8.04 -23.20 -25.24
C LEU A 593 7.86 -22.18 -26.37
N SER A 594 6.77 -22.19 -27.14
CA SER A 594 6.65 -21.32 -28.33
C SER A 594 6.72 -19.83 -27.99
N ALA A 595 6.15 -19.39 -26.86
CA ALA A 595 6.20 -17.99 -26.44
C ALA A 595 7.57 -17.61 -25.82
N ALA A 596 8.15 -18.48 -24.98
CA ALA A 596 9.45 -18.26 -24.34
C ALA A 596 10.64 -18.43 -25.32
N ALA A 597 10.51 -19.31 -26.32
CA ALA A 597 11.49 -19.51 -27.38
C ALA A 597 11.37 -18.43 -28.48
N ALA A 598 10.16 -17.99 -28.84
CA ALA A 598 9.99 -16.81 -29.72
C ALA A 598 10.53 -15.54 -29.07
N ALA A 599 10.36 -15.42 -27.75
CA ALA A 599 10.95 -14.38 -26.91
C ALA A 599 12.49 -14.39 -26.88
N HIS A 600 13.09 -15.59 -26.93
CA HIS A 600 14.53 -15.80 -27.05
C HIS A 600 15.05 -15.46 -28.45
N ALA A 601 14.29 -15.82 -29.50
CA ALA A 601 14.68 -15.61 -30.90
C ALA A 601 14.67 -14.14 -31.35
N SER A 602 13.90 -13.28 -30.68
CA SER A 602 13.84 -11.84 -30.98
C SER A 602 14.99 -11.02 -30.37
N CYS A 603 15.81 -11.60 -29.49
CA CYS A 603 16.95 -10.93 -28.88
C CYS A 603 18.21 -11.23 -29.69
N ALA A 604 18.69 -10.25 -30.46
CA ALA A 604 19.81 -10.38 -31.43
C ALA A 604 21.17 -10.78 -30.83
N PHE A 605 21.27 -10.99 -29.50
CA PHE A 605 22.50 -11.32 -28.79
C PHE A 605 22.70 -12.82 -28.51
N TYR A 606 21.70 -13.68 -28.72
CA TYR A 606 21.82 -15.13 -28.47
C TYR A 606 21.76 -15.94 -29.77
N THR A 607 22.80 -15.85 -30.59
CA THR A 607 23.03 -16.73 -31.77
C THR A 607 23.89 -17.95 -31.41
N LEU A 608 23.55 -18.64 -30.32
CA LEU A 608 23.99 -20.01 -30.09
C LEU A 608 22.77 -20.85 -29.72
N GLU A 609 22.64 -22.02 -30.35
CA GLU A 609 21.71 -23.08 -29.96
C GLU A 609 21.94 -23.45 -28.48
N LEU A 610 21.27 -22.75 -27.57
CA LEU A 610 21.22 -23.12 -26.15
C LEU A 610 20.36 -24.39 -26.04
N VAL A 611 21.01 -25.55 -26.18
CA VAL A 611 20.42 -26.82 -25.79
C VAL A 611 20.35 -26.82 -24.27
N TRP A 612 19.19 -26.48 -23.70
CA TRP A 612 18.97 -26.61 -22.27
C TRP A 612 19.20 -28.06 -21.85
N SER A 613 20.16 -28.27 -20.97
CA SER A 613 20.56 -29.60 -20.52
C SER A 613 19.72 -30.08 -19.34
N SER A 614 19.07 -29.15 -18.64
CA SER A 614 18.23 -29.41 -17.47
C SER A 614 17.08 -28.41 -17.36
N LEU A 615 16.07 -28.76 -16.56
CA LEU A 615 15.01 -27.82 -16.18
C LEU A 615 15.56 -26.62 -15.38
N SER A 616 16.66 -26.80 -14.66
CA SER A 616 17.37 -25.71 -13.97
C SER A 616 17.87 -24.63 -14.93
N ASP A 617 18.40 -25.03 -16.10
CA ASP A 617 18.85 -24.09 -17.13
C ASP A 617 17.69 -23.22 -17.64
N GLN A 618 16.51 -23.80 -17.85
CA GLN A 618 15.31 -23.07 -18.27
C GLN A 618 14.85 -22.03 -17.24
N VAL A 619 14.90 -22.36 -15.95
CA VAL A 619 14.53 -21.41 -14.87
C VAL A 619 15.53 -20.26 -14.80
N LEU A 620 16.84 -20.55 -14.85
CA LEU A 620 17.88 -19.52 -14.82
C LEU A 620 17.83 -18.63 -16.06
N SER A 621 17.60 -19.20 -17.25
CA SER A 621 17.39 -18.42 -18.48
C SER A 621 16.16 -17.51 -18.38
N ALA A 622 15.03 -18.00 -17.84
CA ALA A 622 13.83 -17.19 -17.66
C ALA A 622 14.07 -15.97 -16.76
N VAL A 623 14.83 -16.15 -15.66
CA VAL A 623 15.22 -15.02 -14.79
C VAL A 623 16.19 -14.08 -15.52
N LEU A 624 17.20 -14.60 -16.22
CA LEU A 624 18.15 -13.78 -16.99
C LEU A 624 17.47 -12.90 -18.04
N MET A 625 16.41 -13.39 -18.68
CA MET A 625 15.66 -12.64 -19.69
C MET A 625 14.95 -11.39 -19.16
N LEU A 626 14.72 -11.27 -17.85
CA LEU A 626 14.14 -10.06 -17.24
C LEU A 626 15.02 -8.82 -17.50
N VAL A 627 16.35 -8.98 -17.56
CA VAL A 627 17.33 -7.91 -17.83
C VAL A 627 17.11 -7.25 -19.19
N HIS A 628 16.63 -8.01 -20.17
CA HIS A 628 16.49 -7.53 -21.53
C HIS A 628 15.11 -6.94 -21.84
N ARG A 629 14.12 -7.12 -20.94
CA ARG A 629 12.70 -6.81 -21.24
C ARG A 629 12.10 -5.73 -20.36
N GLU A 630 12.33 -5.81 -19.05
CA GLU A 630 11.50 -5.08 -18.06
C GLU A 630 12.36 -4.30 -17.04
N LEU A 631 13.69 -4.40 -17.13
CA LEU A 631 14.62 -3.88 -16.13
C LEU A 631 14.74 -2.34 -16.13
N ALA A 632 14.54 -1.70 -17.28
CA ALA A 632 14.62 -0.23 -17.39
C ALA A 632 13.54 0.48 -16.55
N GLU A 633 12.36 -0.13 -16.42
CA GLU A 633 11.20 0.42 -15.72
C GLU A 633 11.28 0.19 -14.20
N HIS A 634 12.07 -0.79 -13.74
CA HIS A 634 12.08 -1.29 -12.35
C HIS A 634 13.44 -1.14 -11.61
N CYS A 635 14.22 -0.12 -11.96
CA CYS A 635 15.59 0.12 -11.46
C CYS A 635 15.77 0.07 -9.93
N ARG A 636 14.73 0.42 -9.14
CA ARG A 636 14.80 0.47 -7.66
C ARG A 636 14.94 -0.90 -6.98
N HIS A 637 14.55 -1.98 -7.66
CA HIS A 637 14.52 -3.33 -7.08
C HIS A 637 15.57 -4.27 -7.68
N LEU A 638 16.47 -3.75 -8.54
CA LEU A 638 17.60 -4.47 -9.14
C LEU A 638 18.53 -5.18 -8.15
N PRO A 639 18.83 -4.65 -6.95
CA PRO A 639 19.68 -5.38 -5.99
C PRO A 639 19.14 -6.77 -5.62
N GLN A 640 17.81 -6.95 -5.58
CA GLN A 640 17.20 -8.26 -5.31
C GLN A 640 17.39 -9.24 -6.48
N TYR A 641 17.38 -8.75 -7.71
CA TYR A 641 17.68 -9.54 -8.90
C TYR A 641 19.12 -10.08 -8.86
N PHE A 642 20.11 -9.24 -8.55
CA PHE A 642 21.49 -9.72 -8.39
C PHE A 642 21.67 -10.61 -7.17
N HIS A 643 20.91 -10.36 -6.09
CA HIS A 643 20.92 -11.20 -4.91
C HIS A 643 20.52 -12.64 -5.22
N PHE A 644 19.57 -12.88 -6.13
CA PHE A 644 19.20 -14.23 -6.59
C PHE A 644 20.42 -15.01 -7.12
N PHE A 645 21.20 -14.43 -8.03
CA PHE A 645 22.40 -15.09 -8.57
C PHE A 645 23.48 -15.28 -7.51
N ASN A 646 23.62 -14.33 -6.58
CA ASN A 646 24.55 -14.46 -5.47
C ASN A 646 24.17 -15.61 -4.53
N MET A 647 22.88 -15.76 -4.21
CA MET A 647 22.38 -16.87 -3.42
C MET A 647 22.60 -18.22 -4.13
N TYR A 648 22.40 -18.26 -5.45
CA TYR A 648 22.62 -19.47 -6.24
C TYR A 648 24.10 -19.86 -6.31
N ALA A 649 24.98 -18.89 -6.57
CA ALA A 649 26.43 -19.09 -6.62
C ALA A 649 27.02 -19.56 -5.27
N ALA A 650 26.40 -19.16 -4.15
CA ALA A 650 26.82 -19.53 -2.80
C ALA A 650 26.52 -20.98 -2.43
N LEU A 651 25.69 -21.71 -3.19
CA LEU A 651 25.35 -23.11 -2.89
C LEU A 651 26.49 -24.10 -3.15
N GLY A 652 27.36 -23.83 -4.14
CA GLY A 652 28.46 -24.74 -4.46
C GLY A 652 29.14 -24.49 -5.80
N LEU A 653 30.23 -25.22 -6.05
CA LEU A 653 30.96 -25.21 -7.31
C LEU A 653 30.11 -25.62 -8.53
N PRO A 654 29.21 -26.61 -8.44
CA PRO A 654 28.41 -26.98 -9.60
C PRO A 654 27.44 -25.87 -10.06
N GLU A 655 26.90 -25.09 -9.13
CA GLU A 655 26.06 -23.92 -9.40
C GLU A 655 26.86 -22.81 -10.06
N LYS A 656 28.06 -22.51 -9.54
CA LYS A 656 28.99 -21.56 -10.19
C LYS A 656 29.33 -21.99 -11.62
N ARG A 657 29.58 -23.29 -11.85
CA ARG A 657 29.83 -23.85 -13.20
C ARG A 657 28.62 -23.64 -14.12
N GLN A 658 27.40 -23.82 -13.62
CA GLN A 658 26.19 -23.63 -14.42
C GLN A 658 25.98 -22.15 -14.79
N LEU A 659 26.17 -21.23 -13.84
CA LEU A 659 26.09 -19.78 -14.11
C LEU A 659 27.13 -19.33 -15.15
N LEU A 660 28.34 -19.89 -15.10
CA LEU A 660 29.36 -19.64 -16.12
C LEU A 660 28.95 -20.18 -17.50
N LYS A 661 28.40 -21.40 -17.57
CA LYS A 661 27.90 -21.98 -18.84
C LYS A 661 26.76 -21.18 -19.46
N LEU A 662 25.91 -20.55 -18.64
CA LEU A 662 24.79 -19.72 -19.08
C LEU A 662 25.20 -18.26 -19.36
N ASN A 663 26.50 -17.95 -19.38
CA ASN A 663 27.05 -16.60 -19.63
C ASN A 663 26.52 -15.51 -18.68
N VAL A 664 26.15 -15.86 -17.44
CA VAL A 664 25.64 -14.89 -16.46
C VAL A 664 26.64 -13.78 -16.18
N ALA A 665 27.93 -14.12 -16.07
CA ALA A 665 28.99 -13.13 -15.88
C ALA A 665 29.05 -12.13 -17.05
N GLU A 666 28.87 -12.58 -18.29
CA GLU A 666 28.84 -11.73 -19.47
C GLU A 666 27.64 -10.78 -19.43
N THR A 667 26.43 -11.30 -19.22
CA THR A 667 25.20 -10.49 -19.18
C THR A 667 25.28 -9.41 -18.09
N LEU A 668 25.75 -9.76 -16.90
CA LEU A 668 25.91 -8.82 -15.78
C LEU A 668 26.98 -7.77 -16.06
N MET A 669 28.12 -8.15 -16.64
CA MET A 669 29.18 -7.20 -17.01
C MET A 669 28.72 -6.26 -18.12
N SER A 670 28.03 -6.75 -19.15
CA SER A 670 27.47 -5.92 -20.21
C SER A 670 26.40 -4.95 -19.71
N LEU A 671 25.60 -5.34 -18.71
CA LEU A 671 24.68 -4.44 -18.01
C LEU A 671 25.45 -3.34 -17.26
N ALA A 672 26.53 -3.69 -16.57
CA ALA A 672 27.36 -2.72 -15.85
C ALA A 672 28.09 -1.72 -16.77
N VAL A 673 28.33 -2.05 -18.05
CA VAL A 673 29.01 -1.17 -19.03
C VAL A 673 28.02 -0.47 -19.97
N ASP A 674 26.71 -0.59 -19.73
CA ASP A 674 25.64 0.01 -20.56
C ASP A 674 25.63 -0.49 -22.02
N GLU A 675 26.15 -1.70 -22.31
CA GLU A 675 26.09 -2.27 -23.67
C GLU A 675 24.70 -2.82 -24.03
N VAL A 676 23.89 -3.12 -23.00
CA VAL A 676 22.60 -3.83 -23.13
C VAL A 676 21.40 -2.93 -22.81
N ALA A 677 21.60 -1.91 -21.98
CA ALA A 677 20.54 -0.96 -21.59
C ALA A 677 20.81 0.38 -22.28
N GLY A 678 19.83 0.90 -23.01
CA GLY A 678 19.94 2.21 -23.68
C GLY A 678 20.26 3.36 -22.72
N PRO A 679 20.46 4.59 -23.24
CA PRO A 679 21.02 5.73 -22.50
C PRO A 679 20.23 6.24 -21.25
N GLY A 680 19.13 5.60 -20.86
CA GLY A 680 18.27 5.97 -19.72
C GLY A 680 18.59 5.34 -18.35
N LEU A 681 19.47 4.33 -18.25
CA LEU A 681 19.74 3.63 -16.97
C LEU A 681 20.66 4.41 -16.00
N LYS A 682 21.39 5.41 -16.50
CA LYS A 682 22.53 6.07 -15.81
C LYS A 682 22.18 6.84 -14.53
N SER A 683 20.91 7.15 -14.27
CA SER A 683 20.51 7.99 -13.13
C SER A 683 19.62 7.29 -12.09
N SER A 684 19.22 6.03 -12.30
CA SER A 684 18.19 5.38 -11.47
C SER A 684 18.65 4.13 -10.70
N CYS A 685 19.68 3.41 -11.18
CA CYS A 685 20.18 2.22 -10.50
C CYS A 685 21.40 2.56 -9.62
N ALA A 686 21.17 2.85 -8.34
CA ALA A 686 22.21 3.36 -7.44
C ALA A 686 23.07 2.27 -6.75
N ASP A 687 22.62 1.01 -6.70
CA ASP A 687 23.35 -0.07 -6.01
C ASP A 687 23.55 -1.29 -6.93
N LEU A 688 24.80 -1.47 -7.37
CA LEU A 688 25.26 -2.61 -8.17
C LEU A 688 26.25 -3.50 -7.39
N THR A 689 26.42 -3.31 -6.08
CA THR A 689 27.46 -4.01 -5.30
C THR A 689 27.28 -5.53 -5.40
N LYS A 690 26.03 -6.03 -5.36
CA LYS A 690 25.71 -7.46 -5.51
C LYS A 690 26.05 -8.03 -6.89
N LEU A 691 25.96 -7.22 -7.96
CA LEU A 691 26.36 -7.61 -9.30
C LEU A 691 27.85 -7.94 -9.33
N TYR A 692 28.67 -7.01 -8.85
CA TYR A 692 30.12 -7.19 -8.83
C TYR A 692 30.57 -8.34 -7.91
N GLN A 693 29.84 -8.60 -6.82
CA GLN A 693 30.07 -9.77 -5.96
C GLN A 693 29.88 -11.10 -6.70
N VAL A 694 28.80 -11.23 -7.48
CA VAL A 694 28.55 -12.44 -8.29
C VAL A 694 29.66 -12.61 -9.33
N VAL A 695 29.96 -11.55 -10.07
CA VAL A 695 30.99 -11.58 -11.12
C VAL A 695 32.37 -11.94 -10.53
N ALA A 696 32.72 -11.39 -9.37
CA ALA A 696 33.96 -11.71 -8.65
C ALA A 696 34.07 -13.19 -8.26
N GLN A 697 33.01 -13.76 -7.68
CA GLN A 697 32.97 -15.16 -7.27
C GLN A 697 33.08 -16.12 -8.48
N LEU A 698 32.48 -15.75 -9.61
CA LEU A 698 32.51 -16.56 -10.83
C LEU A 698 33.87 -16.51 -11.52
N ILE A 699 34.45 -15.32 -11.74
CA ILE A 699 35.75 -15.19 -12.43
C ILE A 699 36.90 -15.82 -11.63
N ARG A 700 36.88 -15.73 -10.30
CA ARG A 700 37.89 -16.39 -9.43
C ARG A 700 37.87 -17.92 -9.49
N CYS A 701 36.88 -18.51 -10.17
CA CYS A 701 36.81 -19.93 -10.47
C CYS A 701 37.28 -20.28 -11.91
N CYS A 702 37.60 -19.29 -12.74
CA CYS A 702 38.00 -19.45 -14.13
C CYS A 702 39.52 -19.42 -14.33
N ASP A 703 40.01 -20.13 -15.34
CA ASP A 703 41.42 -20.13 -15.73
C ASP A 703 41.80 -18.87 -16.53
N LEU A 704 42.77 -18.13 -15.99
CA LEU A 704 43.34 -16.90 -16.55
C LEU A 704 44.79 -17.08 -17.03
N SER A 705 45.32 -18.31 -17.06
CA SER A 705 46.74 -18.58 -17.33
C SER A 705 47.22 -18.00 -18.68
N SER A 706 46.34 -17.88 -19.67
CA SER A 706 46.65 -17.25 -20.98
C SER A 706 46.94 -15.75 -20.92
N LYS A 707 46.67 -15.10 -19.79
CA LYS A 707 46.93 -13.68 -19.54
C LYS A 707 48.09 -13.45 -18.57
N CYS A 708 48.57 -14.50 -17.89
CA CYS A 708 49.63 -14.40 -16.87
C CYS A 708 51.02 -14.66 -17.46
N HIS A 709 51.99 -13.84 -17.09
CA HIS A 709 53.39 -13.90 -17.51
C HIS A 709 54.30 -13.51 -16.35
N SER A 710 55.42 -14.21 -16.15
CA SER A 710 56.39 -13.82 -15.12
C SER A 710 57.25 -12.64 -15.56
N SER A 711 57.68 -11.81 -14.61
CA SER A 711 58.66 -10.74 -14.85
C SER A 711 60.06 -11.28 -15.14
N VAL A 712 60.35 -12.51 -14.72
CA VAL A 712 61.64 -13.17 -14.95
C VAL A 712 61.58 -13.96 -16.26
N PRO A 713 62.43 -13.66 -17.25
CA PRO A 713 62.43 -14.36 -18.52
C PRO A 713 62.57 -15.88 -18.36
N ASN A 714 61.81 -16.65 -19.15
CA ASN A 714 61.82 -18.12 -19.18
C ASN A 714 61.38 -18.82 -17.87
N THR A 715 60.65 -18.13 -16.99
CA THR A 715 60.05 -18.73 -15.79
C THR A 715 58.53 -18.81 -15.90
N THR A 716 57.93 -19.84 -15.32
CA THR A 716 56.47 -20.00 -15.30
C THR A 716 55.84 -19.08 -14.26
N PRO A 717 54.66 -18.48 -14.53
CA PRO A 717 53.93 -17.68 -13.55
C PRO A 717 53.68 -18.42 -12.23
N LEU A 718 53.76 -17.69 -11.11
CA LEU A 718 53.47 -18.24 -9.79
C LEU A 718 51.99 -18.65 -9.65
N PRO A 719 51.68 -19.74 -8.92
CA PRO A 719 50.29 -20.12 -8.64
C PRO A 719 49.53 -19.00 -7.91
N ASN A 720 48.33 -18.68 -8.38
CA ASN A 720 47.54 -17.57 -7.86
C ASN A 720 46.90 -17.89 -6.48
N PRO A 721 47.30 -17.23 -5.39
CA PRO A 721 46.77 -17.49 -4.04
C PRO A 721 45.37 -16.89 -3.83
N HIS A 722 44.93 -15.98 -4.70
CA HIS A 722 43.66 -15.27 -4.61
C HIS A 722 42.51 -15.96 -5.35
N ARG A 723 42.73 -17.20 -5.83
CA ARG A 723 41.66 -18.06 -6.35
C ARG A 723 40.61 -18.34 -5.28
N ASP A 724 39.42 -18.77 -5.71
CA ASP A 724 38.41 -19.22 -4.75
C ASP A 724 38.91 -20.49 -4.01
N HIS A 725 39.05 -20.42 -2.68
CA HIS A 725 39.56 -21.52 -1.87
C HIS A 725 38.65 -22.77 -1.89
N THR A 726 37.38 -22.61 -2.23
CA THR A 726 36.46 -23.74 -2.42
C THR A 726 36.78 -24.54 -3.69
N CYS A 727 37.53 -23.96 -4.62
CA CYS A 727 37.84 -24.51 -5.93
C CYS A 727 39.21 -25.22 -5.92
N GLN A 728 39.21 -26.56 -5.84
CA GLN A 728 40.45 -27.36 -5.90
C GLN A 728 41.09 -27.33 -7.31
N GLN A 729 40.27 -27.26 -8.36
CA GLN A 729 40.66 -27.13 -9.77
C GLN A 729 39.75 -26.13 -10.48
N LEU A 730 40.33 -25.28 -11.32
CA LEU A 730 39.60 -24.24 -12.06
C LEU A 730 38.48 -24.86 -12.92
N LEU A 731 37.32 -24.21 -12.93
CA LEU A 731 36.09 -24.79 -13.49
C LEU A 731 36.07 -24.81 -15.02
N MET A 732 36.60 -23.75 -15.65
CA MET A 732 36.72 -23.59 -17.09
C MET A 732 37.64 -22.42 -17.44
N ILE A 733 38.08 -22.34 -18.69
CA ILE A 733 38.74 -21.15 -19.24
C ILE A 733 37.74 -19.98 -19.26
N ILE A 734 38.20 -18.78 -18.90
CA ILE A 734 37.36 -17.57 -18.95
C ILE A 734 36.72 -17.38 -20.33
N GLN A 735 35.43 -17.04 -20.37
CA GLN A 735 34.74 -16.82 -21.64
C GLN A 735 35.37 -15.65 -22.42
N PRO A 736 35.49 -15.73 -23.75
CA PRO A 736 36.17 -14.70 -24.55
C PRO A 736 35.59 -13.29 -24.37
N ARG A 737 34.25 -13.16 -24.35
CA ARG A 737 33.57 -11.87 -24.19
C ARG A 737 33.74 -11.29 -22.79
N VAL A 738 33.69 -12.13 -21.76
CA VAL A 738 33.99 -11.75 -20.37
C VAL A 738 35.43 -11.24 -20.25
N ALA A 739 36.38 -11.92 -20.91
CA ALA A 739 37.78 -11.48 -20.94
C ALA A 739 37.95 -10.15 -21.70
N GLU A 740 37.22 -9.93 -22.80
CA GLU A 740 37.22 -8.66 -23.53
C GLU A 740 36.68 -7.51 -22.67
N LEU A 741 35.57 -7.72 -21.95
CA LEU A 741 35.01 -6.70 -21.06
C LEU A 741 35.93 -6.41 -19.87
N LEU A 742 36.51 -7.44 -19.25
CA LEU A 742 37.34 -7.31 -18.06
C LEU A 742 38.71 -6.71 -18.36
N PHE A 743 39.39 -7.18 -19.41
CA PHE A 743 40.76 -6.79 -19.74
C PHE A 743 40.86 -5.75 -20.85
N GLY A 744 39.82 -5.59 -21.68
CA GLY A 744 39.81 -4.70 -22.84
C GLY A 744 39.04 -3.40 -22.64
N LYS A 745 38.23 -3.26 -21.58
CA LYS A 745 37.43 -2.04 -21.31
C LYS A 745 37.79 -1.37 -19.99
N PRO A 746 38.60 -0.28 -20.01
CA PRO A 746 38.97 0.46 -18.80
C PRO A 746 37.78 1.00 -17.99
N ILE A 747 36.67 1.33 -18.66
CA ILE A 747 35.44 1.82 -18.00
C ILE A 747 34.89 0.81 -16.99
N TYR A 748 34.94 -0.49 -17.30
CA TYR A 748 34.46 -1.52 -16.37
C TYR A 748 35.36 -1.60 -15.13
N ILE A 749 36.68 -1.56 -15.33
CA ILE A 749 37.67 -1.59 -14.24
C ILE A 749 37.47 -0.38 -13.31
N LYS A 750 37.24 0.81 -13.87
CA LYS A 750 36.93 2.01 -13.09
C LYS A 750 35.73 1.79 -12.16
N LYS A 751 34.62 1.24 -12.68
CA LYS A 751 33.43 0.95 -11.87
C LYS A 751 33.70 -0.11 -10.79
N VAL A 752 34.50 -1.14 -11.08
CA VAL A 752 34.91 -2.15 -10.08
C VAL A 752 35.78 -1.53 -8.97
N ILE A 753 36.66 -0.59 -9.31
CA ILE A 753 37.51 0.15 -8.34
C ILE A 753 36.65 1.06 -7.46
N GLU A 754 35.68 1.77 -8.04
CA GLU A 754 34.72 2.62 -7.31
C GLU A 754 33.93 1.78 -6.29
N GLU A 755 33.52 0.55 -6.63
CA GLU A 755 32.79 -0.37 -5.75
C GLU A 755 33.67 -1.21 -4.81
N ALA A 756 34.99 -1.11 -4.91
CA ALA A 756 35.89 -1.96 -4.11
C ALA A 756 35.85 -1.68 -2.60
N HIS A 757 35.36 -0.50 -2.21
CA HIS A 757 35.24 -0.11 -0.81
C HIS A 757 34.04 -0.77 -0.10
N SER A 758 33.00 -1.15 -0.84
CA SER A 758 31.76 -1.72 -0.31
C SER A 758 31.78 -3.25 -0.24
N SER A 759 32.75 -3.90 -0.92
CA SER A 759 32.77 -5.35 -1.09
C SER A 759 34.18 -5.95 -1.08
N GLU A 760 34.46 -6.85 -0.16
CA GLU A 760 35.76 -7.56 -0.13
C GLU A 760 35.96 -8.45 -1.37
N GLU A 761 34.87 -8.96 -1.97
CA GLU A 761 34.94 -9.84 -3.14
C GLU A 761 35.50 -9.12 -4.37
N THR A 762 35.24 -7.82 -4.54
CA THR A 762 35.77 -7.04 -5.66
C THR A 762 37.26 -6.74 -5.48
N VAL A 763 37.72 -6.53 -4.24
CA VAL A 763 39.16 -6.48 -3.91
C VAL A 763 39.84 -7.81 -4.24
N LYS A 764 39.25 -8.95 -3.85
CA LYS A 764 39.75 -10.29 -4.18
C LYS A 764 39.80 -10.53 -5.69
N LEU A 765 38.80 -10.05 -6.44
CA LEU A 765 38.80 -10.10 -7.90
C LEU A 765 39.96 -9.31 -8.51
N LEU A 766 40.18 -8.07 -8.07
CA LEU A 766 41.29 -7.25 -8.55
C LEU A 766 42.64 -7.91 -8.25
N LYS A 767 42.85 -8.42 -7.03
CA LYS A 767 44.05 -9.18 -6.67
C LYS A 767 44.24 -10.42 -7.55
N TYR A 768 43.17 -11.19 -7.77
CA TYR A 768 43.19 -12.38 -8.63
C TYR A 768 43.59 -12.05 -10.07
N CYS A 769 43.05 -10.97 -10.64
CA CYS A 769 43.34 -10.57 -12.02
C CYS A 769 44.69 -9.86 -12.20
N CYS A 770 45.21 -9.19 -11.16
CA CYS A 770 46.52 -8.53 -11.17
C CYS A 770 47.70 -9.50 -10.99
N TRP A 771 47.48 -10.63 -10.32
CA TRP A 771 48.52 -11.63 -10.03
C TRP A 771 49.19 -12.14 -11.30
N GLU A 772 50.51 -11.94 -11.43
CA GLU A 772 51.31 -12.34 -12.59
C GLU A 772 50.77 -11.76 -13.92
N ASN A 773 50.03 -10.64 -13.90
CA ASN A 773 49.44 -10.02 -15.09
C ASN A 773 49.87 -8.55 -15.17
N PRO A 774 50.95 -8.23 -15.91
CA PRO A 774 51.51 -6.87 -15.94
C PRO A 774 50.57 -5.86 -16.60
N ASN A 775 49.87 -6.25 -17.67
CA ASN A 775 48.99 -5.37 -18.42
C ASN A 775 47.79 -4.93 -17.57
N PHE A 776 47.10 -5.89 -16.94
CA PHE A 776 45.96 -5.58 -16.07
C PHE A 776 46.41 -4.83 -14.81
N SER A 777 47.52 -5.25 -14.20
CA SER A 777 48.13 -4.54 -13.06
C SER A 777 48.42 -3.08 -13.37
N SER A 778 48.94 -2.78 -14.57
CA SER A 778 49.24 -1.40 -15.00
C SER A 778 47.98 -0.56 -15.14
N VAL A 779 46.90 -1.11 -15.74
CA VAL A 779 45.62 -0.39 -15.90
C VAL A 779 44.96 -0.11 -14.54
N VAL A 780 44.93 -1.08 -13.63
CA VAL A 780 44.40 -0.90 -12.27
C VAL A 780 45.21 0.15 -11.52
N LEU A 781 46.54 0.09 -11.62
CA LEU A 781 47.44 1.06 -10.98
C LEU A 781 47.23 2.47 -11.54
N ALA A 782 47.10 2.62 -12.87
CA ALA A 782 46.87 3.89 -13.53
C ALA A 782 45.55 4.55 -13.10
N GLU A 783 44.48 3.76 -12.97
CA GLU A 783 43.17 4.27 -12.51
C GLU A 783 43.20 4.62 -11.02
N LEU A 784 43.82 3.79 -10.16
CA LEU A 784 43.98 4.11 -8.74
C LEU A 784 44.78 5.39 -8.51
N LEU A 785 45.88 5.59 -9.25
CA LEU A 785 46.67 6.82 -9.19
C LEU A 785 45.86 8.03 -9.66
N ALA A 786 45.00 7.87 -10.69
CA ALA A 786 44.07 8.92 -11.11
C ALA A 786 43.04 9.26 -10.01
N GLN A 787 42.45 8.26 -9.36
CA GLN A 787 41.49 8.49 -8.25
C GLN A 787 42.19 9.19 -7.07
N VAL A 788 43.39 8.75 -6.69
CA VAL A 788 44.20 9.43 -5.65
C VAL A 788 44.60 10.85 -6.05
N ALA A 789 44.81 11.12 -7.34
CA ALA A 789 45.16 12.44 -7.85
C ALA A 789 43.98 13.42 -7.89
N TYR A 790 42.75 12.95 -8.17
CA TYR A 790 41.62 13.82 -8.51
C TYR A 790 40.35 13.63 -7.67
N ALA A 791 40.12 12.49 -7.01
CA ALA A 791 38.91 12.27 -6.19
C ALA A 791 38.84 13.24 -5.01
N TYR A 792 37.65 13.47 -4.45
CA TYR A 792 37.51 14.34 -3.28
C TYR A 792 38.29 13.79 -2.08
N THR A 793 38.88 14.69 -1.27
CA THR A 793 39.79 14.31 -0.18
C THR A 793 39.16 13.41 0.88
N TYR A 794 37.84 13.49 1.09
CA TYR A 794 37.09 12.63 2.01
C TYR A 794 36.75 11.24 1.44
N GLU A 795 36.84 11.06 0.11
CA GLU A 795 36.59 9.78 -0.59
C GLU A 795 37.88 9.08 -1.00
N MET A 796 39.05 9.67 -0.75
CA MET A 796 40.32 9.09 -1.19
C MET A 796 40.75 7.84 -0.43
N ARG A 797 40.35 7.72 0.84
CA ARG A 797 40.85 6.67 1.75
C ARG A 797 40.64 5.26 1.19
N PRO A 798 39.46 4.87 0.69
CA PRO A 798 39.29 3.54 0.12
C PRO A 798 40.17 3.25 -1.11
N PHE A 799 40.45 4.25 -1.94
CA PHE A 799 41.36 4.10 -3.09
C PHE A 799 42.82 3.94 -2.63
N ILE A 800 43.24 4.63 -1.56
CA ILE A 800 44.56 4.47 -0.95
C ILE A 800 44.70 3.07 -0.35
N ASP A 801 43.69 2.61 0.38
CA ASP A 801 43.70 1.26 0.98
C ASP A 801 43.75 0.19 -0.13
N LEU A 802 42.97 0.33 -1.21
CA LEU A 802 43.04 -0.57 -2.37
C LEU A 802 44.39 -0.51 -3.09
N LEU A 803 44.99 0.68 -3.23
CA LEU A 803 46.32 0.84 -3.80
C LEU A 803 47.36 0.07 -2.97
N LEU A 804 47.34 0.19 -1.64
CA LEU A 804 48.22 -0.59 -0.77
C LEU A 804 48.05 -2.10 -0.96
N HIS A 805 46.80 -2.58 -1.13
CA HIS A 805 46.53 -3.99 -1.44
C HIS A 805 47.13 -4.45 -2.77
N MET A 806 47.23 -3.59 -3.79
CA MET A 806 47.84 -3.93 -5.09
C MET A 806 49.38 -3.89 -5.02
N LEU A 807 49.95 -2.96 -4.24
CA LEU A 807 51.40 -2.79 -4.10
C LEU A 807 52.05 -3.85 -3.21
N THR A 808 51.26 -4.48 -2.33
CA THR A 808 51.72 -5.55 -1.42
C THR A 808 51.53 -6.95 -1.99
N LEU A 809 51.07 -7.08 -3.25
CA LEU A 809 51.01 -8.36 -3.94
C LEU A 809 52.43 -8.92 -4.16
N GLU A 810 52.73 -10.06 -3.54
CA GLU A 810 54.02 -10.75 -3.57
C GLU A 810 54.15 -11.69 -4.79
N ASP A 811 53.95 -11.14 -5.99
CA ASP A 811 54.20 -11.85 -7.25
C ASP A 811 55.51 -11.36 -7.90
N SER A 812 55.89 -11.95 -9.04
CA SER A 812 57.12 -11.55 -9.74
C SER A 812 57.14 -10.08 -10.20
N TRP A 813 56.00 -9.39 -10.26
CA TRP A 813 55.85 -8.00 -10.73
C TRP A 813 55.78 -6.96 -9.60
N GLN A 814 55.94 -7.37 -8.34
CA GLN A 814 55.83 -6.48 -7.18
C GLN A 814 56.75 -5.25 -7.30
N GLU A 815 58.03 -5.44 -7.63
CA GLU A 815 58.99 -4.34 -7.76
C GLU A 815 58.63 -3.35 -8.87
N HIS A 816 58.14 -3.86 -10.01
CA HIS A 816 57.69 -3.02 -11.12
C HIS A 816 56.44 -2.20 -10.75
N ARG A 817 55.48 -2.81 -10.05
CA ARG A 817 54.30 -2.08 -9.52
C ARG A 817 54.72 -1.00 -8.53
N LEU A 818 55.64 -1.30 -7.62
CA LEU A 818 56.18 -0.33 -6.66
C LEU A 818 56.90 0.83 -7.38
N HIS A 819 57.72 0.53 -8.38
CA HIS A 819 58.41 1.55 -9.17
C HIS A 819 57.43 2.51 -9.85
N ASN A 820 56.43 1.96 -10.54
CA ASN A 820 55.43 2.75 -11.27
C ASN A 820 54.51 3.53 -10.33
N ALA A 821 54.17 2.99 -9.15
CA ALA A 821 53.38 3.71 -8.17
C ALA A 821 54.11 4.90 -7.56
N LEU A 822 55.43 4.76 -7.33
CA LEU A 822 56.25 5.80 -6.72
C LEU A 822 56.65 6.89 -7.72
N LYS A 823 57.14 6.50 -8.91
CA LYS A 823 57.63 7.43 -9.94
C LYS A 823 56.57 7.88 -10.94
N GLY A 824 55.53 7.08 -11.14
CA GLY A 824 54.54 7.28 -12.19
C GLY A 824 54.70 6.26 -13.32
N ILE A 825 53.65 6.14 -14.13
CA ILE A 825 53.66 5.38 -15.37
C ILE A 825 54.03 6.36 -16.48
N PRO A 826 55.14 6.17 -17.21
CA PRO A 826 55.61 7.09 -18.24
C PRO A 826 54.49 7.46 -19.23
N ASP A 827 54.35 8.75 -19.54
CA ASP A 827 53.38 9.31 -20.48
C ASP A 827 51.88 9.00 -20.22
N GLU A 828 51.54 8.33 -19.10
CA GLU A 828 50.15 7.98 -18.75
C GLU A 828 49.68 8.64 -17.44
N ARG A 829 50.44 8.50 -16.34
CA ARG A 829 50.01 8.89 -14.98
C ARG A 829 51.18 9.29 -14.07
N GLU A 830 50.98 10.37 -13.32
CA GLU A 830 51.90 10.80 -12.26
C GLU A 830 51.96 9.79 -11.10
N GLY A 831 53.16 9.61 -10.52
CA GLY A 831 53.36 8.77 -9.34
C GLY A 831 53.01 9.48 -8.03
N LEU A 832 52.92 8.73 -6.93
CA LEU A 832 52.60 9.27 -5.60
C LEU A 832 53.55 10.42 -5.18
N LEU A 833 54.84 10.32 -5.48
CA LEU A 833 55.83 11.36 -5.15
C LEU A 833 55.64 12.65 -5.95
N GLU A 834 55.08 12.55 -7.16
CA GLU A 834 54.78 13.71 -8.00
C GLU A 834 53.44 14.34 -7.62
N ILE A 835 52.43 13.52 -7.32
CA ILE A 835 51.15 13.97 -6.79
C ILE A 835 51.36 14.78 -5.51
N VAL A 836 52.19 14.32 -4.56
CA VAL A 836 52.53 15.08 -3.34
C VAL A 836 53.16 16.42 -3.70
N GLN A 837 54.16 16.43 -4.58
CA GLN A 837 54.87 17.66 -4.96
C GLN A 837 53.95 18.69 -5.63
N ARG A 838 53.01 18.25 -6.46
CA ARG A 838 52.02 19.10 -7.14
C ARG A 838 50.97 19.66 -6.18
N THR A 839 50.57 18.88 -5.19
CA THR A 839 49.39 19.17 -4.34
C THR A 839 49.76 19.84 -3.01
N LYS A 840 51.04 19.85 -2.63
CA LYS A 840 51.53 20.35 -1.33
C LYS A 840 51.22 21.82 -1.00
N SER A 841 50.99 22.69 -2.00
CA SER A 841 50.70 24.12 -1.79
C SER A 841 49.20 24.45 -1.68
N HIS A 842 48.36 23.79 -2.50
CA HIS A 842 46.94 24.13 -2.65
C HIS A 842 45.98 23.05 -2.11
N TYR A 843 46.43 21.80 -2.00
CA TYR A 843 45.63 20.64 -1.56
C TYR A 843 46.41 19.82 -0.51
N GLN A 844 46.77 20.47 0.59
CA GLN A 844 47.65 19.92 1.63
C GLN A 844 47.12 18.61 2.26
N LYS A 845 45.80 18.46 2.45
CA LYS A 845 45.23 17.19 2.96
C LYS A 845 45.46 16.02 2.00
N ARG A 846 45.41 16.25 0.68
CA ARG A 846 45.72 15.22 -0.33
C ARG A 846 47.18 14.82 -0.25
N ALA A 847 48.08 15.81 -0.25
CA ALA A 847 49.52 15.58 -0.09
C ALA A 847 49.82 14.80 1.19
N TYR A 848 49.18 15.14 2.32
CA TYR A 848 49.32 14.41 3.58
C TYR A 848 48.86 12.96 3.48
N GLN A 849 47.68 12.68 2.91
CA GLN A 849 47.19 11.31 2.75
C GLN A 849 48.10 10.47 1.86
N CYS A 850 48.67 11.04 0.78
CA CYS A 850 49.69 10.37 -0.02
C CYS A 850 50.98 10.11 0.77
N VAL A 851 51.46 11.06 1.58
CA VAL A 851 52.63 10.85 2.47
C VAL A 851 52.34 9.75 3.50
N LYS A 852 51.14 9.73 4.08
CA LYS A 852 50.70 8.68 5.00
C LYS A 852 50.67 7.30 4.33
N CYS A 853 50.21 7.22 3.08
CA CYS A 853 50.28 6.02 2.26
C CYS A 853 51.74 5.55 2.07
N LEU A 854 52.65 6.45 1.67
CA LEU A 854 54.07 6.15 1.50
C LEU A 854 54.73 5.64 2.80
N VAL A 855 54.45 6.29 3.94
CA VAL A 855 54.96 5.85 5.26
C VAL A 855 54.45 4.45 5.61
N THR A 856 53.18 4.18 5.31
CA THR A 856 52.57 2.86 5.54
C THR A 856 53.20 1.81 4.64
N LEU A 857 53.37 2.11 3.35
CA LEU A 857 54.00 1.22 2.38
C LEU A 857 55.44 0.86 2.78
N PHE A 858 56.28 1.85 3.08
CA PHE A 858 57.68 1.63 3.45
C PHE A 858 57.88 0.97 4.83
N SER A 859 56.87 0.99 5.70
CA SER A 859 56.93 0.31 7.00
C SER A 859 56.39 -1.12 6.95
N SER A 860 55.51 -1.44 6.01
CA SER A 860 54.83 -2.74 5.92
C SER A 860 55.31 -3.64 4.78
N CYS A 861 55.94 -3.08 3.74
CA CYS A 861 56.42 -3.85 2.59
C CYS A 861 57.96 -3.85 2.52
N PRO A 862 58.63 -5.01 2.72
CA PRO A 862 60.09 -5.12 2.64
C PRO A 862 60.66 -4.69 1.28
N ALA A 863 60.03 -5.09 0.17
CA ALA A 863 60.46 -4.70 -1.17
C ALA A 863 60.43 -3.17 -1.36
N ALA A 864 59.39 -2.50 -0.85
CA ALA A 864 59.31 -1.03 -0.90
C ALA A 864 60.39 -0.36 -0.04
N ALA A 865 60.68 -0.91 1.14
CA ALA A 865 61.74 -0.42 2.02
C ALA A 865 63.14 -0.56 1.38
N LEU A 866 63.39 -1.69 0.71
CA LEU A 866 64.62 -1.90 -0.07
C LEU A 866 64.73 -0.92 -1.24
N MET A 867 63.64 -0.64 -1.95
CA MET A 867 63.63 0.37 -3.02
C MET A 867 63.92 1.79 -2.52
N LEU A 868 63.39 2.16 -1.35
CA LEU A 868 63.68 3.43 -0.70
C LEU A 868 65.16 3.55 -0.31
N ALA A 869 65.78 2.45 0.15
CA ALA A 869 67.19 2.41 0.50
C ALA A 869 68.12 2.41 -0.72
N GLY A 870 67.76 1.65 -1.75
CA GLY A 870 68.61 1.38 -2.92
C GLY A 870 68.51 2.42 -4.05
N THR A 871 67.42 3.21 -4.11
CA THR A 871 67.22 4.20 -5.19
C THR A 871 67.40 5.63 -4.67
N PRO A 872 68.53 6.32 -4.99
CA PRO A 872 68.85 7.62 -4.40
C PRO A 872 67.83 8.71 -4.75
N GLU A 873 67.24 8.63 -5.93
CA GLU A 873 66.20 9.56 -6.38
C GLU A 873 64.90 9.44 -5.55
N ILE A 874 64.45 8.20 -5.27
CA ILE A 874 63.25 7.94 -4.46
C ILE A 874 63.51 8.39 -3.02
N LYS A 875 64.70 8.08 -2.47
CA LYS A 875 65.12 8.53 -1.15
C LYS A 875 65.07 10.05 -1.03
N ARG A 876 65.68 10.77 -1.98
CA ARG A 876 65.69 12.24 -2.02
C ARG A 876 64.27 12.81 -2.04
N ARG A 877 63.42 12.36 -2.97
CA ARG A 877 62.04 12.86 -3.11
C ARG A 877 61.17 12.51 -1.89
N TYR A 878 61.39 11.35 -1.27
CA TYR A 878 60.72 11.00 -0.02
C TYR A 878 61.15 11.92 1.13
N THR A 879 62.45 12.20 1.27
CA THR A 879 62.96 13.15 2.28
C THR A 879 62.37 14.55 2.08
N GLU A 880 62.26 15.04 0.85
CA GLU A 880 61.58 16.30 0.52
C GLU A 880 60.10 16.31 1.00
N CYS A 881 59.40 15.18 0.87
CA CYS A 881 58.03 15.04 1.37
C CYS A 881 57.95 15.06 2.91
N VAL A 882 58.92 14.44 3.60
CA VAL A 882 59.00 14.43 5.07
C VAL A 882 59.36 15.80 5.61
N GLU A 883 60.28 16.51 4.96
CA GLU A 883 60.65 17.89 5.28
C GLU A 883 59.47 18.83 5.11
N TRP A 884 58.75 18.73 3.98
CA TRP A 884 57.51 19.50 3.77
C TRP A 884 56.49 19.25 4.88
N LEU A 885 56.22 17.98 5.23
CA LEU A 885 55.26 17.65 6.29
C LEU A 885 55.71 18.22 7.65
N ASN A 886 57.01 18.19 7.93
CA ASN A 886 57.59 18.78 9.13
C ASN A 886 57.45 20.31 9.16
N GLU A 887 57.76 20.98 8.05
CA GLU A 887 57.66 22.43 7.94
C GLU A 887 56.20 22.89 8.05
N GLU A 888 55.28 22.25 7.33
CA GLU A 888 53.87 22.66 7.30
C GLU A 888 53.18 22.41 8.64
N LEU A 889 53.46 21.30 9.34
CA LEU A 889 52.94 21.06 10.69
C LEU A 889 53.52 22.04 11.73
N ASN A 890 54.74 22.57 11.51
CA ASN A 890 55.38 23.55 12.41
C ASN A 890 55.12 25.01 12.01
N ARG A 891 54.56 25.27 10.82
CA ARG A 891 54.27 26.60 10.30
C ARG A 891 53.30 27.33 11.23
N ARG A 892 53.70 28.50 11.73
CA ARG A 892 52.84 29.41 12.50
C ARG A 892 52.20 30.40 11.52
N ASN A 893 50.93 30.24 11.19
CA ASN A 893 50.21 31.20 10.36
C ASN A 893 49.90 32.46 11.20
N PHE A 894 50.61 33.56 10.95
CA PHE A 894 50.27 34.88 11.45
C PHE A 894 49.30 35.57 10.49
N SER A 895 47.99 35.33 10.63
CA SER A 895 46.94 36.20 10.09
C SER A 895 45.59 35.92 10.78
N VAL A 896 44.71 36.93 10.74
CA VAL A 896 43.78 37.33 11.80
C VAL A 896 42.40 36.65 11.74
N ALA A 897 41.87 36.34 12.93
CA ALA A 897 40.45 36.26 13.34
C ALA A 897 39.52 35.08 12.96
N SER A 898 39.98 33.94 12.41
CA SER A 898 39.09 32.76 12.28
C SER A 898 39.68 31.38 12.68
N GLN A 899 40.84 31.34 13.35
CA GLN A 899 41.64 30.11 13.52
C GLN A 899 41.84 29.63 14.97
N GLN A 900 40.86 29.76 15.86
CA GLN A 900 41.00 29.16 17.21
C GLN A 900 40.97 27.61 17.20
N TYR A 901 40.48 26.97 16.14
CA TYR A 901 40.42 25.51 16.03
C TYR A 901 41.57 24.86 15.23
N TYR A 902 42.29 25.61 14.38
CA TYR A 902 43.31 25.03 13.47
C TYR A 902 44.70 24.81 14.09
N ASN A 903 45.02 25.48 15.20
CA ASN A 903 46.39 25.58 15.73
C ASN A 903 46.66 24.74 16.99
N SER A 904 45.64 24.07 17.54
CA SER A 904 45.72 23.31 18.79
C SER A 904 46.00 21.83 18.52
N TRP A 905 47.01 21.26 19.20
CA TRP A 905 47.28 19.81 19.22
C TRP A 905 46.29 19.02 20.11
N SER A 906 45.24 19.68 20.64
CA SER A 906 44.28 19.14 21.62
C SER A 906 42.80 19.35 21.17
N PRO A 907 41.86 18.48 21.57
CA PRO A 907 40.69 18.09 20.75
C PRO A 907 39.48 19.05 20.72
N PRO A 908 38.58 18.93 19.72
CA PRO A 908 38.62 17.99 18.60
C PRO A 908 38.88 18.70 17.26
N ALA A 909 40.10 18.65 16.76
CA ALA A 909 40.37 19.01 15.37
C ALA A 909 39.83 17.89 14.46
N PRO A 910 39.05 18.20 13.41
CA PRO A 910 38.49 17.20 12.52
C PRO A 910 39.59 16.39 11.79
N SER A 911 39.33 15.11 11.51
CA SER A 911 40.33 14.22 10.91
C SER A 911 40.76 14.69 9.52
N ASN A 912 42.07 14.72 9.24
CA ASN A 912 42.62 15.07 7.93
C ASN A 912 42.23 14.08 6.80
N GLU A 913 41.60 12.96 7.15
CA GLU A 913 41.14 11.92 6.21
C GLU A 913 39.65 12.02 5.89
N THR A 914 38.84 12.70 6.70
CA THR A 914 37.36 12.72 6.57
C THR A 914 36.76 14.12 6.53
N SER A 915 37.58 15.18 6.55
CA SER A 915 37.10 16.57 6.65
C SER A 915 37.22 17.32 5.33
N ASN A 916 36.23 18.17 5.04
CA ASN A 916 36.04 18.88 3.76
C ASN A 916 36.95 20.10 3.56
N GLY A 917 38.17 20.08 4.12
CA GLY A 917 39.13 21.19 4.02
C GLY A 917 40.29 20.91 3.08
N TYR A 918 40.92 21.98 2.58
CA TYR A 918 42.11 21.87 1.74
C TYR A 918 43.43 21.88 2.54
N TYR A 919 43.44 22.61 3.65
CA TYR A 919 44.63 22.83 4.48
C TYR A 919 44.85 21.71 5.49
N LEU A 920 46.12 21.36 5.75
CA LEU A 920 46.49 20.32 6.68
C LEU A 920 46.27 20.80 8.13
N GLU A 921 45.57 20.00 8.92
CA GLU A 921 45.30 20.31 10.33
C GLU A 921 46.29 19.56 11.24
N ARG A 922 46.62 20.18 12.38
CA ARG A 922 47.48 19.56 13.40
C ARG A 922 46.70 18.51 14.18
N SER A 923 46.84 17.25 13.78
CA SER A 923 46.20 16.11 14.45
C SER A 923 47.23 15.13 15.02
N ALA A 924 46.83 14.38 16.05
CA ALA A 924 47.66 13.31 16.62
C ALA A 924 48.10 12.29 15.54
N SER A 925 47.22 11.97 14.60
CA SER A 925 47.51 11.11 13.43
C SER A 925 48.63 11.68 12.56
N ALA A 926 48.62 13.00 12.29
CA ALA A 926 49.66 13.66 11.52
C ALA A 926 51.01 13.67 12.26
N LYS A 927 51.00 13.85 13.58
CA LYS A 927 52.20 13.75 14.42
C LYS A 927 52.83 12.36 14.36
N ILE A 928 52.02 11.32 14.57
CA ILE A 928 52.48 9.92 14.53
C ILE A 928 53.02 9.57 13.14
N THR A 929 52.34 10.02 12.09
CA THR A 929 52.79 9.83 10.70
C THR A 929 54.14 10.50 10.46
N LEU A 930 54.34 11.73 10.92
CA LEU A 930 55.61 12.45 10.81
C LEU A 930 56.74 11.75 11.60
N GLU A 931 56.48 11.29 12.83
CA GLU A 931 57.45 10.55 13.63
C GLU A 931 57.89 9.25 12.95
N LYS A 932 56.95 8.49 12.40
CA LYS A 932 57.24 7.29 11.61
C LYS A 932 58.02 7.62 10.34
N ALA A 933 57.65 8.69 9.63
CA ALA A 933 58.34 9.12 8.41
C ALA A 933 59.81 9.49 8.66
N LYS A 934 60.08 10.25 9.74
CA LYS A 934 61.45 10.61 10.15
C LYS A 934 62.30 9.39 10.50
N ARG A 935 61.71 8.40 11.19
CA ARG A 935 62.41 7.14 11.49
C ARG A 935 62.82 6.38 10.23
N LEU A 936 61.99 6.38 9.19
CA LEU A 936 62.30 5.72 7.93
C LEU A 936 63.37 6.46 7.12
N SER A 937 63.39 7.80 7.16
CA SER A 937 64.42 8.61 6.48
C SER A 937 65.82 8.50 7.11
N ASN A 938 65.90 8.21 8.42
CA ASN A 938 67.15 8.16 9.19
C ASN A 938 67.73 6.74 9.34
N LYS A 939 67.09 5.70 8.79
CA LYS A 939 67.67 4.35 8.76
C LYS A 939 68.74 4.29 7.66
N ASP A 940 70.02 4.28 8.06
CA ASP A 940 71.11 3.87 7.19
C ASP A 940 71.05 2.34 7.01
N TYR A 941 70.63 1.90 5.82
CA TYR A 941 70.74 0.51 5.39
C TYR A 941 72.15 0.26 4.87
N SER A 942 73.16 0.36 5.73
CA SER A 942 74.53 -0.06 5.43
C SER A 942 74.71 -1.54 5.75
N LEU A 943 74.91 -2.33 4.69
CA LEU A 943 75.59 -3.63 4.62
C LEU A 943 75.43 -4.58 5.83
N VAL A 944 74.54 -5.56 5.71
CA VAL A 944 74.71 -6.85 6.43
C VAL A 944 75.41 -7.81 5.46
N PRO A 945 76.54 -8.44 5.84
CA PRO A 945 77.23 -9.39 4.99
C PRO A 945 76.41 -10.69 4.83
N GLU A 946 76.50 -11.25 3.62
CA GLU A 946 76.04 -12.61 3.30
C GLU A 946 76.72 -13.63 4.23
N ASN A 947 75.97 -14.13 5.21
CA ASN A 947 75.94 -15.52 5.67
C ASN A 947 75.26 -15.59 7.04
N GLN A 948 74.01 -16.06 7.06
CA GLN A 948 73.59 -17.09 8.00
C GLN A 948 72.21 -17.60 7.58
N ASN A 949 72.23 -18.86 7.16
CA ASN A 949 71.09 -19.69 6.88
C ASN A 949 70.50 -20.13 8.23
N GLU A 950 69.61 -19.33 8.82
CA GLU A 950 68.79 -19.77 9.94
C GLU A 950 67.32 -19.49 9.65
N ARG A 951 66.56 -20.59 9.49
CA ARG A 951 65.10 -20.60 9.60
C ARG A 951 64.73 -20.02 10.95
N ILE A 952 64.12 -18.84 10.96
CA ILE A 952 63.31 -18.39 12.08
C ILE A 952 61.89 -18.85 11.78
N ASP A 953 61.41 -19.81 12.56
CA ASP A 953 60.04 -20.31 12.51
C ASP A 953 59.05 -19.15 12.73
N SER A 954 58.14 -19.00 11.78
CA SER A 954 57.03 -18.05 11.77
C SER A 954 55.89 -18.49 12.69
N LEU A 955 56.16 -18.59 14.00
CA LEU A 955 55.16 -18.97 15.01
C LEU A 955 54.91 -17.95 16.13
N GLU A 956 55.54 -16.77 16.14
CA GLU A 956 55.36 -15.80 17.24
C GLU A 956 54.86 -14.38 16.86
N LEU A 957 54.27 -14.18 15.68
CA LEU A 957 53.47 -12.98 15.39
C LEU A 957 51.95 -13.21 15.32
N GLY A 958 51.49 -14.43 15.59
CA GLY A 958 50.07 -14.76 15.78
C GLY A 958 49.55 -14.51 17.21
N PHE A 959 50.43 -14.26 18.19
CA PHE A 959 50.01 -14.18 19.59
C PHE A 959 49.69 -12.76 20.08
N VAL A 960 50.20 -11.71 19.43
CA VAL A 960 49.97 -10.32 19.89
C VAL A 960 48.69 -9.71 19.31
N PHE A 961 48.25 -10.15 18.11
CA PHE A 961 46.99 -9.66 17.51
C PHE A 961 45.74 -10.32 18.11
N THR A 962 45.86 -11.58 18.52
CA THR A 962 44.76 -12.33 19.15
C THR A 962 44.52 -11.86 20.59
N PHE A 963 45.57 -11.45 21.31
CA PHE A 963 45.45 -10.93 22.68
C PHE A 963 44.84 -9.51 22.72
N LEU A 964 45.13 -8.65 21.73
CA LEU A 964 44.53 -7.31 21.67
C LEU A 964 43.05 -7.33 21.25
N MET A 965 42.64 -8.25 20.34
CA MET A 965 41.22 -8.42 20.01
C MET A 965 40.42 -9.02 21.16
N PHE A 966 40.99 -9.96 21.93
CA PHE A 966 40.33 -10.49 23.11
C PHE A 966 40.20 -9.44 24.22
N HIS A 967 41.19 -8.57 24.44
CA HIS A 967 41.09 -7.50 25.45
C HIS A 967 40.10 -6.40 25.06
N VAL A 968 39.97 -6.07 23.77
CA VAL A 968 39.00 -5.08 23.29
C VAL A 968 37.57 -5.64 23.30
N LEU A 969 37.38 -6.93 23.01
CA LEU A 969 36.08 -7.61 23.17
C LEU A 969 35.69 -7.79 24.66
N PHE A 970 36.65 -8.02 25.55
CA PHE A 970 36.37 -8.12 27.00
C PHE A 970 36.04 -6.76 27.62
N LEU A 971 36.67 -5.67 27.15
CA LEU A 971 36.36 -4.30 27.58
C LEU A 971 35.00 -3.81 27.03
N PHE A 972 34.62 -4.20 25.81
CA PHE A 972 33.28 -3.89 25.26
C PHE A 972 32.17 -4.74 25.91
N CYS A 973 32.44 -5.99 26.27
CA CYS A 973 31.48 -6.83 27.01
C CYS A 973 31.30 -6.35 28.46
N SER A 974 32.37 -5.84 29.10
CA SER A 974 32.32 -5.33 30.47
C SER A 974 31.75 -3.91 30.60
N GLN A 975 31.68 -3.13 29.51
CA GLN A 975 30.98 -1.83 29.48
C GLN A 975 29.51 -1.94 29.08
N CYS A 976 29.09 -2.98 28.35
CA CYS A 976 27.66 -3.27 28.13
C CYS A 976 26.97 -3.96 29.32
N GLU A 977 27.70 -4.55 30.26
CA GLU A 977 27.16 -5.06 31.54
C GLU A 977 27.14 -4.01 32.66
N GLN A 978 27.67 -2.80 32.45
CA GLN A 978 27.61 -1.70 33.44
C GLN A 978 26.68 -0.54 33.04
N GLU A 979 26.16 -0.49 31.80
CA GLU A 979 25.11 0.45 31.39
C GLU A 979 23.70 -0.19 31.38
N ALA A 980 23.57 -1.44 31.84
CA ALA A 980 22.28 -2.11 32.06
C ALA A 980 21.83 -2.11 33.55
N ASP A 981 22.65 -1.55 34.46
CA ASP A 981 22.39 -1.55 35.91
C ASP A 981 22.12 -0.15 36.51
N ASP A 982 21.95 0.90 35.69
CA ASP A 982 21.65 2.28 36.13
C ASP A 982 20.28 2.84 35.66
N GLU A 983 19.33 1.99 35.26
CA GLU A 983 17.90 2.36 35.11
C GLU A 983 16.96 1.29 35.70
N ALA A 984 17.12 0.99 36.99
CA ALA A 984 16.07 0.34 37.78
C ALA A 984 16.24 0.59 39.28
N GLY A 985 15.85 1.77 39.75
CA GLY A 985 15.74 2.05 41.17
C GLY A 985 15.23 3.45 41.50
N ASP A 986 13.91 3.65 41.46
CA ASP A 986 13.15 4.16 42.62
C ASP A 986 11.64 4.00 42.38
N GLU A 987 10.99 3.09 43.11
CA GLU A 987 9.76 3.36 43.87
C GLU A 987 9.23 2.06 44.53
N GLY A 988 9.20 2.06 45.87
CA GLY A 988 8.01 1.64 46.60
C GLY A 988 7.88 0.16 46.99
N SER A 989 8.50 -0.21 48.10
CA SER A 989 8.14 -1.35 48.95
C SER A 989 6.67 -1.33 49.40
N SER A 990 5.96 -2.46 49.32
CA SER A 990 5.23 -3.02 50.48
C SER A 990 4.77 -4.48 50.29
N ASN A 991 5.23 -5.31 51.22
CA ASN A 991 4.55 -6.41 51.89
C ASN A 991 4.25 -7.76 51.20
N ASN A 992 4.83 -8.78 51.86
CA ASN A 992 4.25 -10.08 52.26
C ASN A 992 4.43 -11.32 51.37
N SER A 993 5.52 -12.02 51.69
CA SER A 993 5.51 -13.33 52.39
C SER A 993 5.29 -14.63 51.61
N GLN A 994 6.31 -15.48 51.80
CA GLN A 994 6.34 -16.95 51.89
C GLN A 994 6.56 -17.78 50.61
N ALA A 995 7.84 -18.12 50.43
CA ALA A 995 8.28 -19.36 49.80
C ALA A 995 8.32 -20.50 50.83
N SER A 996 7.92 -21.69 50.41
CA SER A 996 8.20 -22.97 51.09
C SER A 996 8.82 -23.93 50.09
N ALA A 997 10.06 -24.35 50.30
CA ALA A 997 10.51 -25.74 50.10
C ALA A 997 11.99 -25.88 50.52
N ALA A 998 12.18 -26.86 51.38
CA ALA A 998 13.40 -27.25 52.07
C ALA A 998 14.23 -28.28 51.24
N PRO A 999 15.41 -28.71 51.75
CA PRO A 999 16.58 -29.09 50.96
C PRO A 999 16.83 -30.61 50.89
N ALA A 1000 17.86 -31.03 50.15
CA ALA A 1000 18.62 -32.23 50.47
C ALA A 1000 20.05 -32.16 49.92
N ALA A 1001 21.00 -32.40 50.82
CA ALA A 1001 22.43 -32.53 50.57
C ALA A 1001 22.80 -33.91 50.00
N GLY A 1002 23.94 -33.96 49.31
CA GLY A 1002 24.62 -35.16 48.84
C GLY A 1002 25.84 -34.78 48.00
#